data_AF-A0A2N9GNK5-F1
#
_entry.id   AF-A0A2N9GNK5-F1
#
_cell.length_a   1.000
_cell.length_b   1.000
_cell.length_c   1.000
_cell.angle_alpha   90.00
_cell.angle_beta   90.00
_cell.angle_gamma   90.00
#
_symmetry.space_group_name_H-M   'P 1'
#
loop_
_entity.id
_entity.type
_entity.pdbx_description
1 polymer ?
#
loop_
_entity_poly.entity_id
_entity_poly.type
_entity_poly.pdbx_seq_one_letter_code
_entity_poly.pdbx_strand_id
1 'polypeptide(L)'
;MEEMKGRLARPERQMRGFRSALDDCGLVDLRYRGFPFTWCNNRDPPYTTWVRLDRAVANLDWLHLFPKALVEHVEVAKSDHKCLWLQGSPPVYTRTKRRPFRFEETWMSDEGCETTIKKAWESSQRGTRMFNVWHKLKECKKQLGEWSRKSFGSIKKKIEMVKQKIQQAETLAIQDREHVNINGLHRELNSLLGKEEKMWRQRSRISWLAQGDRNTKYFHGRATQRQRRNHISRLSDGDGGWLETNEEIAGMMIDYYTTLFSTSHPSNLNEAVAEVPSVVTVEMNHHLIREFRAEEVENAIKQMAPSKAPGPDGMPPIFYQKYWHVVGNDVTSAVLSCLNSGSLLKSINHTFISLIPKVKNPEKVTDFRPISLCNVIYKLVSKVLANRLKLILPQIISDSQSAFVPGRLITDNVLIAFETLHHMHQNKVGREGAMALKLDMSKAYDRVEWRYLEQVMKRMGFHHKWIGLMTEFISSVSYSILINGEPHGNIHPSRGLRQGDPLSPYLFLLCAEGLHSLIKKAESNGDMQGVSLCRGGPKITHLFFADDSLLFTKATTTACEKIQSILRQYKEASGQQVNRDKTTIFFSKATPLASQSAIKDLLNVPIIRQYERYLGLPSLIGRNRAESFTQIKERVWQKLKGWKEKLLSQAGREVLIKAVAQAIPAYSMSYFRLPIQLCRELEVMIRRFWWSNNPEQKKINWGSYAWQSIIKAREVLLKGGVWRVGDGTKIKIWKNRWLLEDNHRSIVTHGPQLLQDCTVDQLIIKPRMEWDSALIDKLFLPYDAEAIKNIPLSDRAPPDKFCWPGTANGLYTVKSGYHSLLHYEKQHLPGSSTKDTLQPIWNSVWSLQIPKKCQHYAWRASREALPTRVNLCRRRIPIDPRKNGFREFGLHQSWILLTCSSKVLATASQQNSEVFIVISWLLWQRRNKKRLGQDVLDINQVANKARAYLNRFLRKLTKQGIGGHSKKPRQVKVMATLVQKVRYPQSVESIEAWAAKGAVQFISEIGLSEAEFEGDSKTVVAALNVSHPSSAPYGHLIADAQSLARALTSFCFSHVKRPGQCSRPCFSSYGEDY
;
A
#
# COMPACT_ATOMS: atom_id res chain seq x y z
N MET A 1 -15.89 10.04 1.13
CA MET A 1 -17.14 10.05 0.31
C MET A 1 -18.17 10.72 1.18
N GLU A 2 -18.85 11.75 0.69
CA GLU A 2 -19.99 12.32 1.42
C GLU A 2 -21.15 11.33 1.30
N GLU A 3 -21.33 10.51 2.33
CA GLU A 3 -22.42 9.52 2.41
C GLU A 3 -23.68 10.10 3.07
N MET A 4 -23.57 11.35 3.52
CA MET A 4 -24.58 12.11 4.23
C MET A 4 -24.28 13.61 4.09
N LYS A 5 -25.32 14.43 3.99
CA LYS A 5 -25.26 15.90 4.02
C LYS A 5 -26.27 16.40 5.06
N GLY A 6 -25.79 16.96 6.18
CA GLY A 6 -26.60 17.32 7.35
C GLY A 6 -25.77 17.45 8.64
N ARG A 7 -26.42 17.64 9.80
CA ARG A 7 -25.77 18.05 11.07
C ARG A 7 -24.78 17.07 11.72
N LEU A 8 -24.91 15.75 11.53
CA LEU A 8 -24.10 14.76 12.25
C LEU A 8 -23.41 13.77 11.31
N ALA A 9 -22.09 13.63 11.39
CA ALA A 9 -21.36 12.61 10.65
C ALA A 9 -21.68 11.21 11.19
N ARG A 10 -21.79 10.20 10.30
CA ARG A 10 -22.01 8.81 10.74
C ARG A 10 -20.82 8.28 11.55
N PRO A 11 -21.05 7.48 12.61
CA PRO A 11 -19.98 6.89 13.41
C PRO A 11 -19.03 6.05 12.54
N GLU A 12 -17.72 6.34 12.61
CA GLU A 12 -16.71 5.66 11.79
C GLU A 12 -16.73 4.13 11.97
N ARG A 13 -17.09 3.66 13.17
CA ARG A 13 -17.23 2.24 13.51
C ARG A 13 -18.29 1.54 12.67
N GLN A 14 -19.47 2.14 12.49
CA GLN A 14 -20.56 1.56 11.69
C GLN A 14 -20.17 1.52 10.21
N MET A 15 -19.57 2.60 9.72
CA MET A 15 -19.07 2.66 8.35
C MET A 15 -17.99 1.62 8.10
N ARG A 16 -17.11 1.37 9.07
CA ARG A 16 -16.10 0.31 9.02
C ARG A 16 -16.74 -1.09 8.97
N GLY A 17 -17.81 -1.32 9.73
CA GLY A 17 -18.57 -2.58 9.72
C GLY A 17 -19.22 -2.85 8.36
N PHE A 18 -19.97 -1.88 7.83
CA PHE A 18 -20.59 -1.97 6.50
C PHE A 18 -19.54 -2.19 5.40
N ARG A 19 -18.40 -1.50 5.48
CA ARG A 19 -17.30 -1.66 4.52
C ARG A 19 -16.68 -3.06 4.59
N SER A 20 -16.46 -3.59 5.80
CA SER A 20 -15.96 -4.97 5.96
C SER A 20 -16.92 -5.98 5.33
N ALA A 21 -18.23 -5.81 5.51
CA ALA A 21 -19.22 -6.72 4.95
C ALA A 21 -19.19 -6.75 3.41
N LEU A 22 -19.06 -5.59 2.74
CA LEU A 22 -18.92 -5.55 1.28
C LEU A 22 -17.63 -6.23 0.81
N ASP A 23 -16.53 -6.02 1.52
CA ASP A 23 -15.22 -6.59 1.18
C ASP A 23 -15.20 -8.12 1.40
N ASP A 24 -15.73 -8.59 2.54
CA ASP A 24 -15.85 -10.02 2.87
C ASP A 24 -16.72 -10.76 1.82
N CYS A 25 -17.78 -10.11 1.33
CA CYS A 25 -18.65 -10.64 0.27
C CYS A 25 -18.12 -10.41 -1.16
N GLY A 26 -17.03 -9.66 -1.35
CA GLY A 26 -16.50 -9.32 -2.68
C GLY A 26 -17.45 -8.48 -3.54
N LEU A 27 -18.29 -7.65 -2.91
CA LEU A 27 -19.32 -6.84 -3.55
C LEU A 27 -18.81 -5.44 -3.89
N VAL A 28 -19.21 -4.95 -5.07
CA VAL A 28 -18.86 -3.61 -5.56
C VAL A 28 -20.13 -2.80 -5.78
N ASP A 29 -20.12 -1.54 -5.33
CA ASP A 29 -21.20 -0.56 -5.57
C ASP A 29 -21.41 -0.37 -7.07
N LEU A 30 -22.65 -0.61 -7.53
CA LEU A 30 -23.05 -0.35 -8.91
C LEU A 30 -23.18 1.15 -9.12
N ARG A 31 -22.89 1.62 -10.35
CA ARG A 31 -23.12 3.02 -10.69
C ARG A 31 -24.61 3.30 -10.77
N TYR A 32 -24.99 4.50 -10.36
CA TYR A 32 -26.35 4.98 -10.41
C TYR A 32 -26.48 6.24 -11.27
N ARG A 33 -27.67 6.46 -11.83
CA ARG A 33 -28.14 7.72 -12.41
C ARG A 33 -29.06 8.44 -11.44
N GLY A 34 -29.08 9.78 -11.47
CA GLY A 34 -29.95 10.59 -10.60
C GLY A 34 -29.28 11.03 -9.30
N PHE A 35 -30.07 11.65 -8.43
CA PHE A 35 -29.59 12.36 -7.23
C PHE A 35 -28.79 11.45 -6.29
N PRO A 36 -27.63 11.88 -5.74
CA PRO A 36 -26.72 11.01 -5.00
C PRO A 36 -27.25 10.48 -3.66
N PHE A 37 -28.22 11.15 -3.06
CA PHE A 37 -28.86 10.71 -1.82
C PHE A 37 -30.18 10.00 -2.16
N THR A 38 -30.39 8.83 -1.55
CA THR A 38 -31.61 8.05 -1.77
C THR A 38 -32.62 8.26 -0.67
N TRP A 39 -32.28 9.01 0.38
CA TRP A 39 -33.17 9.31 1.49
C TRP A 39 -33.04 10.76 1.96
N CYS A 40 -34.15 11.36 2.36
CA CYS A 40 -34.22 12.67 3.01
C CYS A 40 -35.14 12.61 4.22
N ASN A 41 -34.79 13.27 5.31
CA ASN A 41 -35.71 13.40 6.45
C ASN A 41 -36.87 14.38 6.23
N ASN A 42 -36.96 15.01 5.04
CA ASN A 42 -37.98 15.97 4.62
C ASN A 42 -38.25 17.12 5.61
N ARG A 43 -37.25 17.50 6.42
CA ARG A 43 -37.35 18.67 7.30
C ARG A 43 -36.86 19.92 6.58
N ASP A 44 -37.37 21.08 6.96
CA ASP A 44 -36.91 22.36 6.40
C ASP A 44 -35.47 22.70 6.79
N PRO A 45 -34.74 23.44 5.93
CA PRO A 45 -33.42 23.95 6.27
C PRO A 45 -33.47 24.79 7.56
N PRO A 46 -32.51 24.65 8.51
CA PRO A 46 -31.24 23.91 8.41
C PRO A 46 -31.30 22.46 8.93
N TYR A 47 -32.48 21.90 9.21
CA TYR A 47 -32.64 20.56 9.80
C TYR A 47 -32.73 19.44 8.76
N THR A 48 -32.78 19.80 7.47
CA THR A 48 -32.76 18.84 6.36
C THR A 48 -31.51 17.97 6.40
N THR A 49 -31.70 16.66 6.30
CA THR A 49 -30.63 15.66 6.30
C THR A 49 -30.84 14.72 5.15
N TRP A 50 -29.81 14.62 4.29
CA TRP A 50 -29.79 13.75 3.12
C TRP A 50 -28.83 12.59 3.37
N VAL A 51 -29.25 11.37 3.05
CA VAL A 51 -28.45 10.15 3.27
C VAL A 51 -28.55 9.22 2.07
N ARG A 52 -27.45 8.52 1.73
CA ARG A 52 -27.48 7.43 0.76
C ARG A 52 -27.65 6.09 1.48
N LEU A 53 -28.90 5.72 1.76
CA LEU A 53 -29.27 4.47 2.42
C LEU A 53 -29.29 3.29 1.45
N ASP A 54 -29.90 3.49 0.30
CA ASP A 54 -30.21 2.44 -0.67
C ASP A 54 -29.09 2.34 -1.70
N ARG A 55 -28.64 1.11 -1.97
CA ARG A 55 -27.56 0.83 -2.93
C ARG A 55 -27.78 -0.50 -3.60
N ALA A 56 -27.46 -0.55 -4.89
CA ALA A 56 -27.26 -1.82 -5.56
C ALA A 56 -25.76 -2.14 -5.58
N VAL A 57 -25.40 -3.35 -5.16
CA VAL A 57 -24.02 -3.84 -5.14
C VAL A 57 -23.98 -5.19 -5.86
N ALA A 58 -22.90 -5.49 -6.58
CA ALA A 58 -22.77 -6.74 -7.32
C ALA A 58 -21.37 -7.34 -7.18
N ASN A 59 -21.30 -8.68 -7.19
CA ASN A 59 -20.04 -9.40 -7.30
C ASN A 59 -19.57 -9.45 -8.76
N LEU A 60 -18.37 -9.99 -8.99
CA LEU A 60 -17.80 -10.01 -10.33
C LEU A 60 -18.51 -10.93 -11.31
N ASP A 61 -18.94 -12.10 -10.85
CA ASP A 61 -19.58 -13.08 -11.72
C ASP A 61 -20.89 -12.51 -12.27
N TRP A 62 -21.65 -11.78 -11.44
CA TRP A 62 -22.81 -11.01 -11.89
C TRP A 62 -22.44 -9.89 -12.86
N LEU A 63 -21.35 -9.13 -12.61
CA LEU A 63 -20.88 -8.08 -13.53
C LEU A 63 -20.36 -8.63 -14.87
N HIS A 64 -19.95 -9.90 -14.93
CA HIS A 64 -19.59 -10.57 -16.17
C HIS A 64 -20.84 -10.95 -16.99
N LEU A 65 -21.91 -11.40 -16.33
CA LEU A 65 -23.20 -11.69 -16.96
C LEU A 65 -23.92 -10.42 -17.43
N PHE A 66 -23.87 -9.36 -16.63
CA PHE A 66 -24.53 -8.08 -16.90
C PHE A 66 -23.51 -6.93 -17.06
N PRO A 67 -22.69 -6.93 -18.12
CA PRO A 67 -21.60 -5.98 -18.37
C PRO A 67 -22.06 -4.53 -18.51
N LYS A 68 -23.36 -4.29 -18.76
CA LYS A 68 -23.95 -2.98 -19.00
C LYS A 68 -25.03 -2.61 -17.98
N ALA A 69 -25.17 -3.38 -16.90
CA ALA A 69 -26.17 -3.08 -15.89
C ALA A 69 -25.98 -1.69 -15.28
N LEU A 70 -27.10 -1.01 -15.08
CA LEU A 70 -27.18 0.36 -14.64
C LEU A 70 -28.27 0.49 -13.57
N VAL A 71 -27.99 1.27 -12.53
CA VAL A 71 -28.98 1.64 -11.52
C VAL A 71 -29.49 3.04 -11.81
N GLU A 72 -30.76 3.32 -11.62
CA GLU A 72 -31.34 4.67 -11.68
C GLU A 72 -32.05 4.97 -10.36
N HIS A 73 -31.84 6.17 -9.84
CA HIS A 73 -32.55 6.71 -8.70
C HIS A 73 -33.76 7.47 -9.23
N VAL A 74 -34.92 6.84 -9.16
CA VAL A 74 -36.18 7.40 -9.64
C VAL A 74 -36.81 8.23 -8.53
N GLU A 75 -37.22 9.45 -8.87
CA GLU A 75 -37.94 10.31 -7.94
C GLU A 75 -39.36 9.80 -7.72
N VAL A 76 -39.76 9.75 -6.45
CA VAL A 76 -41.10 9.32 -6.05
C VAL A 76 -41.73 10.47 -5.29
N ALA A 77 -42.83 11.03 -5.81
CA ALA A 77 -43.40 12.29 -5.33
C ALA A 77 -43.81 12.31 -3.85
N LYS A 78 -44.06 11.15 -3.23
CA LYS A 78 -44.56 11.03 -1.85
C LYS A 78 -43.69 10.16 -0.93
N SER A 79 -42.46 9.85 -1.31
CA SER A 79 -41.57 9.03 -0.48
C SER A 79 -40.38 9.85 0.03
N ASP A 80 -39.98 9.58 1.27
CA ASP A 80 -38.71 10.02 1.83
C ASP A 80 -37.52 9.23 1.25
N HIS A 81 -37.79 8.14 0.52
CA HIS A 81 -36.82 7.36 -0.25
C HIS A 81 -36.96 7.58 -1.77
N LYS A 82 -35.83 7.45 -2.48
CA LYS A 82 -35.79 7.33 -3.94
C LYS A 82 -35.85 5.85 -4.34
N CYS A 83 -36.63 5.52 -5.36
CA CYS A 83 -36.72 4.15 -5.88
C CYS A 83 -35.43 3.81 -6.66
N LEU A 84 -34.90 2.59 -6.47
CA LEU A 84 -33.75 2.09 -7.23
C LEU A 84 -34.23 1.18 -8.36
N TRP A 85 -34.07 1.64 -9.60
CA TRP A 85 -34.37 0.85 -10.79
C TRP A 85 -33.09 0.22 -11.37
N LEU A 86 -33.02 -1.10 -11.45
CA LEU A 86 -31.86 -1.81 -12.01
C LEU A 86 -32.18 -2.31 -13.42
N GLN A 87 -31.55 -1.73 -14.43
CA GLN A 87 -31.68 -2.17 -15.83
C GLN A 87 -30.61 -3.22 -16.14
N GLY A 88 -31.03 -4.45 -16.42
CA GLY A 88 -30.14 -5.59 -16.70
C GLY A 88 -29.80 -5.82 -18.18
N SER A 89 -30.63 -5.33 -19.10
CA SER A 89 -30.55 -5.64 -20.54
C SER A 89 -29.97 -4.48 -21.35
N PRO A 90 -29.11 -4.73 -22.36
CA PRO A 90 -28.69 -3.69 -23.30
C PRO A 90 -29.84 -3.28 -24.23
N PRO A 91 -29.93 -2.00 -24.66
CA PRO A 91 -30.65 -1.66 -25.87
C PRO A 91 -30.04 -2.43 -27.04
N VAL A 92 -30.87 -3.03 -27.87
CA VAL A 92 -30.46 -3.70 -29.12
C VAL A 92 -29.99 -2.62 -30.09
N TYR A 93 -28.70 -2.30 -30.09
CA TYR A 93 -28.11 -1.48 -31.16
C TYR A 93 -27.84 -2.38 -32.37
N THR A 94 -28.67 -2.22 -33.40
CA THR A 94 -28.62 -2.98 -34.68
C THR A 94 -27.50 -2.54 -35.63
N ARG A 95 -26.73 -1.49 -35.30
CA ARG A 95 -25.72 -0.93 -36.21
C ARG A 95 -24.33 -1.57 -36.03
N THR A 96 -23.74 -2.01 -37.14
CA THR A 96 -22.33 -2.45 -37.20
C THR A 96 -21.41 -1.31 -36.80
N LYS A 97 -20.77 -1.43 -35.63
CA LYS A 97 -19.92 -0.38 -35.07
C LYS A 97 -18.74 -0.05 -35.98
N ARG A 98 -18.62 1.20 -36.43
CA ARG A 98 -17.48 1.68 -37.25
C ARG A 98 -16.26 1.94 -36.39
N ARG A 99 -15.66 0.86 -35.85
CA ARG A 99 -14.49 1.00 -34.97
C ARG A 99 -13.22 1.30 -35.78
N PRO A 100 -12.38 2.27 -35.36
CA PRO A 100 -11.12 2.54 -36.02
C PRO A 100 -10.15 1.38 -35.81
N PHE A 101 -9.33 1.11 -36.84
CA PHE A 101 -8.22 0.17 -36.78
C PHE A 101 -7.26 0.51 -35.63
N ARG A 102 -6.75 -0.52 -34.95
CA ARG A 102 -5.70 -0.41 -33.95
C ARG A 102 -4.78 -1.62 -34.03
N PHE A 103 -3.47 -1.36 -34.07
CA PHE A 103 -2.47 -2.40 -34.01
C PHE A 103 -2.48 -3.07 -32.62
N GLU A 104 -2.52 -4.40 -32.59
CA GLU A 104 -2.44 -5.18 -31.35
C GLU A 104 -1.02 -5.72 -31.13
N GLU A 105 -0.50 -5.59 -29.91
CA GLU A 105 0.86 -6.02 -29.55
C GLU A 105 1.09 -7.53 -29.75
N THR A 106 0.02 -8.32 -29.69
CA THR A 106 0.01 -9.76 -29.96
C THR A 106 0.46 -10.12 -31.36
N TRP A 107 0.22 -9.26 -32.35
CA TRP A 107 0.57 -9.51 -33.74
C TRP A 107 2.08 -9.63 -33.94
N MET A 108 2.88 -8.95 -33.12
CA MET A 108 4.34 -9.01 -33.19
C MET A 108 4.94 -10.36 -32.75
N SER A 109 4.12 -11.27 -32.20
CA SER A 109 4.57 -12.62 -31.84
C SER A 109 4.43 -13.60 -33.01
N ASP A 110 4.07 -13.12 -34.20
CA ASP A 110 3.83 -13.92 -35.39
C ASP A 110 4.65 -13.34 -36.55
N GLU A 111 5.44 -14.19 -37.21
CA GLU A 111 6.32 -13.79 -38.32
C GLU A 111 5.54 -13.21 -39.51
N GLY A 112 4.28 -13.62 -39.68
CA GLY A 112 3.37 -13.07 -40.68
C GLY A 112 3.12 -11.56 -40.53
N CYS A 113 3.34 -11.00 -39.33
CA CYS A 113 3.18 -9.56 -39.11
C CYS A 113 4.29 -8.76 -39.80
N GLU A 114 5.55 -9.17 -39.63
CA GLU A 114 6.70 -8.46 -40.22
C GLU A 114 6.70 -8.58 -41.75
N THR A 115 6.37 -9.77 -42.28
CA THR A 115 6.28 -9.97 -43.74
C THR A 115 5.19 -9.10 -44.37
N THR A 116 4.03 -8.99 -43.72
CA THR A 116 2.95 -8.10 -44.16
C THR A 116 3.37 -6.63 -44.12
N ILE A 117 4.14 -6.22 -43.10
CA ILE A 117 4.65 -4.84 -43.00
C ILE A 117 5.64 -4.56 -44.13
N LYS A 118 6.63 -5.44 -44.36
CA LYS A 118 7.63 -5.28 -45.43
C LYS A 118 6.96 -5.13 -46.80
N LYS A 119 6.03 -6.04 -47.12
CA LYS A 119 5.25 -6.01 -48.37
C LYS A 119 4.45 -4.72 -48.53
N ALA A 120 3.79 -4.25 -47.47
CA ALA A 120 3.08 -2.99 -47.51
C ALA A 120 4.03 -1.77 -47.66
N TRP A 121 5.25 -1.86 -47.11
CA TRP A 121 6.25 -0.80 -47.11
C TRP A 121 7.01 -0.64 -48.43
N GLU A 122 6.93 -1.64 -49.32
CA GLU A 122 7.41 -1.57 -50.71
C GLU A 122 6.54 -0.64 -51.58
N SER A 123 5.30 -0.34 -51.16
CA SER A 123 4.43 0.58 -51.89
C SER A 123 5.00 2.00 -51.90
N SER A 124 5.25 2.56 -53.08
CA SER A 124 5.69 3.94 -53.25
C SER A 124 4.72 4.68 -54.18
N GLN A 125 4.48 5.95 -53.89
CA GLN A 125 3.69 6.84 -54.74
C GLN A 125 4.44 8.14 -55.00
N ARG A 126 3.99 8.89 -56.00
CA ARG A 126 4.52 10.22 -56.29
C ARG A 126 4.01 11.21 -55.25
N GLY A 127 4.91 11.87 -54.54
CA GLY A 127 4.57 12.87 -53.51
C GLY A 127 5.77 13.25 -52.65
N THR A 128 5.51 14.05 -51.61
CA THR A 128 6.55 14.40 -50.63
C THR A 128 6.97 13.18 -49.82
N ARG A 129 8.17 13.21 -49.21
CA ARG A 129 8.64 12.13 -48.33
C ARG A 129 7.61 11.78 -47.25
N MET A 130 6.97 12.80 -46.69
CA MET A 130 5.93 12.65 -45.67
C MET A 130 4.64 12.03 -46.23
N PHE A 131 4.24 12.39 -47.44
CA PHE A 131 3.10 11.75 -48.13
C PHE A 131 3.35 10.27 -48.39
N ASN A 132 4.57 9.90 -48.78
CA ASN A 132 4.94 8.50 -49.02
C ASN A 132 4.83 7.67 -47.73
N VAL A 133 5.34 8.17 -46.61
CA VAL A 133 5.19 7.48 -45.31
C VAL A 133 3.72 7.36 -44.91
N TRP A 134 2.92 8.42 -45.09
CA TRP A 134 1.48 8.37 -44.82
C TRP A 134 0.77 7.30 -45.68
N HIS A 135 1.11 7.22 -46.97
CA HIS A 135 0.57 6.21 -47.89
C HIS A 135 0.95 4.79 -47.45
N LYS A 136 2.24 4.57 -47.16
CA LYS A 136 2.75 3.27 -46.67
C LYS A 136 2.04 2.85 -45.38
N LEU A 137 1.83 3.76 -44.43
CA LEU A 137 1.07 3.48 -43.20
C LEU A 137 -0.40 3.13 -43.47
N LYS A 138 -1.03 3.82 -44.42
CA LYS A 138 -2.41 3.53 -44.85
C LYS A 138 -2.50 2.12 -45.44
N GLU A 139 -1.53 1.73 -46.26
CA GLU A 139 -1.45 0.40 -46.85
C GLU A 139 -1.15 -0.68 -45.79
N CYS A 140 -0.20 -0.43 -44.87
CA CYS A 140 0.04 -1.29 -43.72
C CYS A 140 -1.23 -1.54 -42.90
N LYS A 141 -2.00 -0.48 -42.60
CA LYS A 141 -3.27 -0.58 -41.88
C LYS A 141 -4.27 -1.48 -42.61
N LYS A 142 -4.37 -1.37 -43.93
CA LYS A 142 -5.25 -2.22 -44.75
C LYS A 142 -4.79 -3.68 -44.72
N GLN A 143 -3.54 -3.94 -45.10
CA GLN A 143 -3.00 -5.30 -45.20
C GLN A 143 -2.95 -6.00 -43.85
N LEU A 144 -2.50 -5.33 -42.77
CA LEU A 144 -2.52 -5.90 -41.42
C LEU A 144 -3.94 -6.17 -40.94
N GLY A 145 -4.91 -5.32 -41.30
CA GLY A 145 -6.32 -5.55 -40.95
C GLY A 145 -6.95 -6.74 -41.68
N GLU A 146 -6.54 -7.00 -42.93
CA GLU A 146 -6.93 -8.19 -43.69
C GLU A 146 -6.24 -9.46 -43.17
N TRP A 147 -4.92 -9.39 -42.99
CA TRP A 147 -4.10 -10.47 -42.43
C TRP A 147 -4.58 -10.85 -41.02
N SER A 148 -4.86 -9.89 -40.14
CA SER A 148 -5.31 -10.20 -38.77
C SER A 148 -6.64 -10.95 -38.76
N ARG A 149 -7.54 -10.63 -39.69
CA ARG A 149 -8.84 -11.31 -39.84
C ARG A 149 -8.65 -12.77 -40.26
N LYS A 150 -7.69 -13.05 -41.16
CA LYS A 150 -7.35 -14.40 -41.64
C LYS A 150 -6.55 -15.21 -40.62
N SER A 151 -5.47 -14.63 -40.08
CA SER A 151 -4.46 -15.33 -39.27
C SER A 151 -4.84 -15.44 -37.79
N PHE A 152 -5.39 -14.39 -37.18
CA PHE A 152 -5.65 -14.36 -35.74
C PHE A 152 -7.09 -14.76 -35.37
N GLY A 153 -8.10 -14.43 -36.20
CA GLY A 153 -9.50 -14.81 -35.95
C GLY A 153 -9.96 -14.53 -34.51
N SER A 154 -10.93 -15.29 -34.00
CA SER A 154 -11.23 -15.28 -32.56
C SER A 154 -10.26 -16.19 -31.82
N ILE A 155 -9.22 -15.63 -31.20
CA ILE A 155 -8.27 -16.35 -30.32
C ILE A 155 -9.02 -17.24 -29.33
N LYS A 156 -10.16 -16.77 -28.81
CA LYS A 156 -11.03 -17.55 -27.92
C LYS A 156 -11.59 -18.81 -28.57
N LYS A 157 -12.04 -18.75 -29.82
CA LYS A 157 -12.50 -19.93 -30.56
C LYS A 157 -11.36 -20.93 -30.80
N LYS A 158 -10.15 -20.44 -31.10
CA LYS A 158 -8.96 -21.29 -31.25
C LYS A 158 -8.57 -21.98 -29.93
N ILE A 159 -8.59 -21.25 -28.82
CA ILE A 159 -8.35 -21.82 -27.49
C ILE A 159 -9.36 -22.93 -27.18
N GLU A 160 -10.64 -22.69 -27.43
CA GLU A 160 -11.69 -23.68 -27.18
C GLU A 160 -11.51 -24.93 -28.04
N MET A 161 -11.21 -24.75 -29.32
CA MET A 161 -10.94 -25.84 -30.26
C MET A 161 -9.71 -26.67 -29.86
N VAL A 162 -8.61 -26.02 -29.45
CA VAL A 162 -7.40 -26.74 -29.00
C VAL A 162 -7.66 -27.49 -27.68
N LYS A 163 -8.44 -26.91 -26.75
CA LYS A 163 -8.88 -27.63 -25.54
C LYS A 163 -9.71 -28.87 -25.86
N GLN A 164 -10.65 -28.75 -26.80
CA GLN A 164 -11.44 -29.90 -27.28
C GLN A 164 -10.55 -30.98 -27.91
N LYS A 165 -9.55 -30.58 -28.72
CA LYS A 165 -8.56 -31.51 -29.32
C LYS A 165 -7.69 -32.19 -28.26
N ILE A 166 -7.28 -31.48 -27.22
CA ILE A 166 -6.53 -32.08 -26.08
C ILE A 166 -7.41 -33.12 -25.40
N GLN A 167 -8.66 -32.77 -25.08
CA GLN A 167 -9.59 -33.68 -24.42
C GLN A 167 -9.88 -34.94 -25.27
N GLN A 168 -10.02 -34.79 -26.59
CA GLN A 168 -10.15 -35.91 -27.52
C GLN A 168 -8.86 -36.75 -27.58
N ALA A 169 -7.69 -36.13 -27.67
CA ALA A 169 -6.41 -36.83 -27.69
C ALA A 169 -6.11 -37.57 -26.37
N GLU A 170 -6.47 -37.00 -25.22
CA GLU A 170 -6.37 -37.66 -23.91
C GLU A 170 -7.33 -38.85 -23.81
N THR A 171 -8.56 -38.72 -24.34
CA THR A 171 -9.53 -39.82 -24.37
C THR A 171 -9.07 -40.96 -25.27
N LEU A 172 -8.53 -40.65 -26.45
CA LEU A 172 -7.98 -41.63 -27.40
C LEU A 172 -6.71 -42.30 -26.87
N ALA A 173 -5.81 -41.56 -26.21
CA ALA A 173 -4.60 -42.12 -25.60
C ALA A 173 -4.87 -43.05 -24.40
N ILE A 174 -6.07 -42.97 -23.80
CA ILE A 174 -6.53 -43.91 -22.77
C ILE A 174 -7.05 -45.20 -23.41
N GLN A 175 -7.55 -45.15 -24.65
CA GLN A 175 -8.19 -46.27 -25.34
C GLN A 175 -7.23 -47.06 -26.24
N ASP A 176 -6.38 -46.38 -27.02
CA ASP A 176 -5.35 -46.97 -27.87
C ASP A 176 -3.97 -46.50 -27.39
N ARG A 177 -3.01 -47.43 -27.27
CA ARG A 177 -1.63 -47.16 -26.80
C ARG A 177 -0.80 -46.29 -27.77
N GLU A 178 -1.43 -45.51 -28.64
CA GLU A 178 -0.77 -44.52 -29.49
C GLU A 178 -0.73 -43.15 -28.80
N HIS A 179 0.48 -42.69 -28.51
CA HIS A 179 0.70 -41.34 -27.99
C HIS A 179 0.52 -40.30 -29.11
N VAL A 180 -0.71 -39.82 -29.30
CA VAL A 180 -0.97 -38.58 -30.05
C VAL A 180 -0.16 -37.44 -29.40
N ASN A 181 0.31 -36.47 -30.20
CA ASN A 181 1.19 -35.35 -29.79
C ASN A 181 0.52 -34.36 -28.80
N ILE A 182 0.13 -34.83 -27.61
CA ILE A 182 -0.49 -34.06 -26.52
C ILE A 182 0.46 -32.95 -26.05
N ASN A 183 1.76 -33.22 -25.98
CA ASN A 183 2.77 -32.21 -25.64
C ASN A 183 2.86 -31.09 -26.68
N GLY A 184 2.58 -31.37 -27.95
CA GLY A 184 2.46 -30.36 -29.01
C GLY A 184 1.23 -29.48 -28.82
N LEU A 185 0.07 -30.10 -28.55
CA LEU A 185 -1.18 -29.38 -28.28
C LEU A 185 -1.12 -28.54 -27.00
N HIS A 186 -0.47 -29.03 -25.94
CA HIS A 186 -0.22 -28.24 -24.72
C HIS A 186 0.70 -27.04 -24.97
N ARG A 187 1.74 -27.20 -25.80
CA ARG A 187 2.59 -26.07 -26.23
C ARG A 187 1.79 -25.05 -27.04
N GLU A 188 0.93 -25.51 -27.96
CA GLU A 188 0.04 -24.64 -28.74
C GLU A 188 -0.95 -23.89 -27.85
N LEU A 189 -1.60 -24.58 -26.90
CA LEU A 189 -2.52 -23.97 -25.94
C LEU A 189 -1.82 -22.91 -25.07
N ASN A 190 -0.63 -23.21 -24.54
CA ASN A 190 0.15 -22.26 -23.75
C ASN A 190 0.55 -21.03 -24.58
N SER A 191 0.91 -21.22 -25.86
CA SER A 191 1.18 -20.11 -26.79
C SER A 191 -0.06 -19.24 -27.02
N LEU A 192 -1.23 -19.85 -27.27
CA LEU A 192 -2.50 -19.12 -27.46
C LEU A 192 -2.95 -18.38 -26.20
N LEU A 193 -2.79 -18.98 -25.02
CA LEU A 193 -3.08 -18.33 -23.73
C LEU A 193 -2.14 -17.15 -23.47
N GLY A 194 -0.85 -17.28 -23.80
CA GLY A 194 0.12 -16.18 -23.73
C GLY A 194 -0.21 -15.03 -24.69
N LYS A 195 -0.71 -15.34 -25.90
CA LYS A 195 -1.24 -14.33 -26.83
C LYS A 195 -2.48 -13.63 -26.23
N GLU A 196 -3.42 -14.37 -25.65
CA GLU A 196 -4.60 -13.78 -25.00
C GLU A 196 -4.23 -12.85 -23.82
N GLU A 197 -3.24 -13.24 -23.02
CA GLU A 197 -2.72 -12.45 -21.91
C GLU A 197 -2.18 -11.09 -22.36
N LYS A 198 -1.32 -11.08 -23.39
CA LYS A 198 -0.77 -9.84 -23.96
C LYS A 198 -1.89 -8.89 -24.43
N MET A 199 -2.93 -9.43 -25.06
CA MET A 199 -4.10 -8.65 -25.51
C MET A 199 -4.84 -7.99 -24.34
N TRP A 200 -5.15 -8.75 -23.27
CA TRP A 200 -5.88 -8.20 -22.11
C TRP A 200 -5.03 -7.27 -21.27
N ARG A 201 -3.72 -7.51 -21.16
CA ARG A 201 -2.76 -6.59 -20.54
C ARG A 201 -2.77 -5.24 -21.25
N GLN A 202 -2.67 -5.23 -22.58
CA GLN A 202 -2.74 -4.00 -23.40
C GLN A 202 -4.06 -3.23 -23.17
N ARG A 203 -5.20 -3.95 -23.13
CA ARG A 203 -6.54 -3.37 -22.90
C ARG A 203 -6.75 -2.85 -21.47
N SER A 204 -6.16 -3.51 -20.47
CA SER A 204 -6.24 -3.11 -19.04
C SER A 204 -5.46 -1.83 -18.71
N ARG A 205 -4.43 -1.51 -19.52
CA ARG A 205 -3.52 -0.34 -19.35
C ARG A 205 -2.77 -0.35 -18.01
N ILE A 206 -2.40 -1.54 -17.52
CA ILE A 206 -1.58 -1.70 -16.32
C ILE A 206 -0.10 -1.65 -16.73
N SER A 207 0.64 -0.67 -16.21
CA SER A 207 2.07 -0.49 -16.50
C SER A 207 3.01 -0.98 -15.40
N TRP A 208 2.52 -1.16 -14.17
CA TRP A 208 3.34 -1.52 -13.01
C TRP A 208 3.57 -3.04 -12.88
N LEU A 209 2.82 -3.87 -13.59
CA LEU A 209 3.01 -5.32 -13.57
C LEU A 209 4.08 -5.67 -14.60
N ALA A 210 5.34 -5.73 -14.15
CA ALA A 210 6.42 -6.38 -14.89
C ALA A 210 6.09 -7.88 -14.99
N GLN A 211 6.38 -8.47 -16.15
CA GLN A 211 5.95 -9.81 -16.59
C GLN A 211 5.89 -10.87 -15.47
N GLY A 212 4.83 -11.70 -15.44
CA GLY A 212 4.80 -12.88 -14.55
C GLY A 212 3.43 -13.36 -14.04
N ASP A 213 2.35 -12.58 -14.17
CA ASP A 213 1.01 -13.01 -13.71
C ASP A 213 0.19 -13.48 -14.92
N ARG A 214 -0.08 -14.81 -14.99
CA ARG A 214 -0.93 -15.43 -16.03
C ARG A 214 -2.25 -14.66 -16.16
N ASN A 215 -2.84 -14.61 -17.36
CA ASN A 215 -4.16 -13.99 -17.65
C ASN A 215 -5.22 -14.23 -16.55
N THR A 216 -5.28 -13.36 -15.54
CA THR A 216 -6.21 -13.50 -14.42
C THR A 216 -7.53 -12.79 -14.74
N LYS A 217 -8.64 -13.28 -14.16
CA LYS A 217 -9.94 -12.56 -14.13
C LYS A 217 -9.80 -11.08 -13.72
N TYR A 218 -8.68 -10.70 -13.08
CA TYR A 218 -8.33 -9.32 -12.74
C TYR A 218 -8.22 -8.41 -13.96
N PHE A 219 -7.44 -8.79 -14.99
CA PHE A 219 -7.23 -7.95 -16.18
C PHE A 219 -8.53 -7.72 -16.95
N HIS A 220 -9.33 -8.78 -17.12
CA HIS A 220 -10.67 -8.72 -17.71
C HIS A 220 -11.58 -7.81 -16.89
N GLY A 221 -11.69 -8.05 -15.59
CA GLY A 221 -12.55 -7.25 -14.71
C GLY A 221 -12.16 -5.77 -14.68
N ARG A 222 -10.87 -5.44 -14.75
CA ARG A 222 -10.39 -4.05 -14.81
C ARG A 222 -10.63 -3.41 -16.17
N ALA A 223 -10.40 -4.12 -17.27
CA ALA A 223 -10.70 -3.63 -18.62
C ALA A 223 -12.21 -3.33 -18.77
N THR A 224 -13.07 -4.25 -18.32
CA THR A 224 -14.53 -4.07 -18.30
C THR A 224 -14.95 -2.89 -17.43
N GLN A 225 -14.40 -2.76 -16.22
CA GLN A 225 -14.68 -1.62 -15.35
C GLN A 225 -14.27 -0.29 -15.98
N ARG A 226 -13.11 -0.25 -16.66
CA ARG A 226 -12.65 0.94 -17.38
C ARG A 226 -13.56 1.28 -18.57
N GLN A 227 -13.99 0.27 -19.32
CA GLN A 227 -14.93 0.45 -20.43
C GLN A 227 -16.26 1.02 -19.90
N ARG A 228 -16.83 0.44 -18.85
CA ARG A 228 -18.04 0.97 -18.19
C ARG A 228 -17.84 2.40 -17.70
N ARG A 229 -16.68 2.70 -17.10
CA ARG A 229 -16.38 4.04 -16.59
C ARG A 229 -16.38 5.09 -17.70
N ASN A 230 -15.80 4.75 -18.83
CA ASN A 230 -15.60 5.66 -19.95
C ASN A 230 -16.78 5.68 -20.93
N HIS A 231 -17.79 4.84 -20.74
CA HIS A 231 -18.99 4.83 -21.57
C HIS A 231 -19.84 6.06 -21.27
N ILE A 232 -20.14 6.84 -22.30
CA ILE A 232 -20.99 8.03 -22.22
C ILE A 232 -22.40 7.56 -22.52
N SER A 233 -23.30 7.63 -21.53
CA SER A 233 -24.64 7.09 -21.67
C SER A 233 -25.72 8.15 -21.88
N ARG A 234 -25.57 9.31 -21.23
CA ARG A 234 -26.48 10.45 -21.40
C ARG A 234 -25.77 11.76 -21.06
N LEU A 235 -26.28 12.87 -21.57
CA LEU A 235 -25.86 14.22 -21.24
C LEU A 235 -27.09 15.10 -21.03
N SER A 236 -26.99 16.08 -20.14
CA SER A 236 -28.03 17.11 -19.99
C SER A 236 -27.80 18.26 -20.97
N ASP A 237 -28.87 18.75 -21.59
CA ASP A 237 -28.83 19.81 -22.61
C ASP A 237 -28.79 21.25 -22.07
N GLY A 238 -28.78 21.45 -20.75
CA GLY A 238 -28.76 22.78 -20.14
C GLY A 238 -30.15 23.38 -19.92
N ASP A 239 -31.14 22.99 -20.73
CA ASP A 239 -32.55 23.39 -20.61
C ASP A 239 -33.39 22.37 -19.80
N GLY A 240 -32.74 21.33 -19.29
CA GLY A 240 -33.32 20.32 -18.41
C GLY A 240 -33.68 19.00 -19.11
N GLY A 241 -33.51 18.91 -20.43
CA GLY A 241 -33.64 17.69 -21.21
C GLY A 241 -32.40 16.80 -21.13
N TRP A 242 -32.59 15.52 -21.49
CA TRP A 242 -31.54 14.49 -21.49
C TRP A 242 -31.38 13.90 -22.88
N LEU A 243 -30.15 13.92 -23.40
CA LEU A 243 -29.77 13.26 -24.64
C LEU A 243 -29.20 11.87 -24.33
N GLU A 244 -29.71 10.83 -24.98
CA GLU A 244 -29.33 9.44 -24.71
C GLU A 244 -28.80 8.69 -25.94
N THR A 245 -29.07 9.16 -27.15
CA THR A 245 -28.54 8.53 -28.37
C THR A 245 -27.10 8.96 -28.63
N ASN A 246 -26.31 8.10 -29.30
CA ASN A 246 -24.91 8.45 -29.60
C ASN A 246 -24.83 9.62 -30.58
N GLU A 247 -25.79 9.74 -31.49
CA GLU A 247 -25.89 10.79 -32.51
C GLU A 247 -26.17 12.15 -31.87
N GLU A 248 -27.17 12.25 -30.99
CA GLU A 248 -27.46 13.49 -30.24
C GLU A 248 -26.29 13.90 -29.34
N ILE A 249 -25.74 12.92 -28.60
CA ILE A 249 -24.56 13.14 -27.75
C ILE A 249 -23.36 13.61 -28.60
N ALA A 250 -23.17 13.05 -29.78
CA ALA A 250 -22.11 13.47 -30.69
C ALA A 250 -22.33 14.89 -31.21
N GLY A 251 -23.55 15.25 -31.61
CA GLY A 251 -23.92 16.60 -32.04
C GLY A 251 -23.58 17.66 -30.99
N MET A 252 -24.12 17.49 -29.78
CA MET A 252 -23.85 18.38 -28.64
C MET A 252 -22.35 18.52 -28.34
N MET A 253 -21.60 17.41 -28.38
CA MET A 253 -20.16 17.42 -28.12
C MET A 253 -19.42 18.16 -29.25
N ILE A 254 -19.79 17.95 -30.51
CA ILE A 254 -19.19 18.63 -31.66
C ILE A 254 -19.44 20.14 -31.54
N ASP A 255 -20.66 20.57 -31.26
CA ASP A 255 -21.01 21.99 -31.15
C ASP A 255 -20.26 22.68 -30.01
N TYR A 256 -20.21 22.02 -28.85
CA TYR A 256 -19.47 22.52 -27.68
C TYR A 256 -17.98 22.68 -27.98
N TYR A 257 -17.32 21.66 -28.55
CA TYR A 257 -15.89 21.72 -28.82
C TYR A 257 -15.54 22.61 -30.01
N THR A 258 -16.43 22.71 -31.01
CA THR A 258 -16.27 23.67 -32.11
C THR A 258 -16.27 25.09 -31.56
N THR A 259 -17.25 25.43 -30.73
CA THR A 259 -17.31 26.74 -30.06
C THR A 259 -16.11 26.97 -29.14
N LEU A 260 -15.69 25.95 -28.38
CA LEU A 260 -14.54 26.06 -27.46
C LEU A 260 -13.24 26.35 -28.22
N PHE A 261 -13.01 25.71 -29.36
CA PHE A 261 -11.79 25.86 -30.15
C PHE A 261 -11.85 26.98 -31.20
N SER A 262 -12.95 27.71 -31.30
CA SER A 262 -13.04 28.93 -32.09
C SER A 262 -12.40 30.11 -31.36
N THR A 263 -11.62 30.91 -32.08
CA THR A 263 -10.97 32.12 -31.57
C THR A 263 -12.00 33.10 -31.03
N SER A 264 -11.62 33.82 -29.98
CA SER A 264 -12.39 34.95 -29.46
C SER A 264 -11.99 36.29 -30.08
N HIS A 265 -11.10 36.28 -31.08
CA HIS A 265 -10.54 37.49 -31.71
C HIS A 265 -9.91 38.44 -30.69
N PRO A 266 -8.78 38.05 -30.07
CA PRO A 266 -8.19 38.81 -28.96
C PRO A 266 -7.80 40.23 -29.36
N SER A 267 -8.13 41.20 -28.50
CA SER A 267 -7.76 42.61 -28.60
C SER A 267 -6.59 42.94 -27.65
N ASN A 268 -6.00 44.13 -27.79
CA ASN A 268 -4.96 44.66 -26.88
C ASN A 268 -3.72 43.77 -26.66
N LEU A 269 -3.37 42.95 -27.67
CA LEU A 269 -2.23 42.02 -27.60
C LEU A 269 -0.92 42.72 -27.21
N ASN A 270 -0.63 43.86 -27.83
CA ASN A 270 0.61 44.60 -27.61
C ASN A 270 0.78 45.07 -26.18
N GLU A 271 -0.29 45.56 -25.55
CA GLU A 271 -0.27 46.02 -24.16
C GLU A 271 -0.05 44.86 -23.19
N ALA A 272 -0.72 43.73 -23.45
CA ALA A 272 -0.61 42.54 -22.63
C ALA A 272 0.77 41.86 -22.67
N VAL A 273 1.54 42.06 -23.75
CA VAL A 273 2.90 41.50 -23.89
C VAL A 273 4.02 42.53 -23.76
N ALA A 274 3.70 43.82 -23.53
CA ALA A 274 4.67 44.91 -23.54
C ALA A 274 5.81 44.69 -22.53
N GLU A 275 5.49 44.16 -21.37
CA GLU A 275 6.42 43.93 -20.25
C GLU A 275 7.09 42.56 -20.27
N VAL A 276 6.82 41.73 -21.28
CA VAL A 276 7.47 40.42 -21.39
C VAL A 276 8.94 40.63 -21.72
N PRO A 277 9.88 40.16 -20.87
CA PRO A 277 11.29 40.42 -21.07
C PRO A 277 11.83 39.63 -22.28
N SER A 278 12.77 40.24 -23.01
CA SER A 278 13.52 39.56 -24.05
C SER A 278 14.65 38.76 -23.42
N VAL A 279 14.46 37.45 -23.29
CA VAL A 279 15.35 36.54 -22.54
C VAL A 279 16.03 35.50 -23.44
N VAL A 280 15.55 35.32 -24.67
CA VAL A 280 16.12 34.36 -25.62
C VAL A 280 17.30 35.00 -26.33
N THR A 281 18.50 34.50 -26.06
CA THR A 281 19.73 35.03 -26.65
C THR A 281 19.93 34.57 -28.10
N VAL A 282 20.90 35.18 -28.79
CA VAL A 282 21.29 34.79 -30.16
C VAL A 282 21.82 33.35 -30.19
N GLU A 283 22.61 32.95 -29.19
CA GLU A 283 23.15 31.58 -29.05
C GLU A 283 22.04 30.55 -28.86
N MET A 284 21.04 30.87 -28.02
CA MET A 284 19.85 30.03 -27.86
C MET A 284 19.11 29.86 -29.20
N ASN A 285 18.91 30.96 -29.92
CA ASN A 285 18.27 30.93 -31.23
C ASN A 285 19.07 30.10 -32.24
N HIS A 286 20.40 30.26 -32.32
CA HIS A 286 21.27 29.43 -33.16
C HIS A 286 21.11 27.93 -32.85
N HIS A 287 21.00 27.58 -31.56
CA HIS A 287 20.75 26.19 -31.16
C HIS A 287 19.37 25.68 -31.60
N LEU A 288 18.33 26.50 -31.48
CA LEU A 288 16.95 26.12 -31.83
C LEU A 288 16.76 25.95 -33.34
N ILE A 289 17.34 26.83 -34.15
CA ILE A 289 17.13 26.90 -35.61
C ILE A 289 18.14 26.11 -36.43
N ARG A 290 19.17 25.53 -35.80
CA ARG A 290 20.12 24.65 -36.51
C ARG A 290 19.38 23.51 -37.21
N GLU A 291 19.97 22.95 -38.25
CA GLU A 291 19.35 21.84 -38.98
C GLU A 291 19.03 20.65 -38.05
N PHE A 292 17.88 20.01 -38.25
CA PHE A 292 17.48 18.82 -37.50
C PHE A 292 18.19 17.58 -38.02
N ARG A 293 18.62 16.70 -37.09
CA ARG A 293 19.42 15.50 -37.39
C ARG A 293 18.68 14.21 -37.09
N ALA A 294 19.03 13.13 -37.80
CA ALA A 294 18.44 11.80 -37.63
C ALA A 294 18.51 11.29 -36.18
N GLU A 295 19.62 11.54 -35.49
CA GLU A 295 19.83 11.19 -34.08
C GLU A 295 18.74 11.76 -33.15
N GLU A 296 18.25 12.96 -33.43
CA GLU A 296 17.19 13.59 -32.62
C GLU A 296 15.86 12.82 -32.76
N VAL A 297 15.58 12.33 -33.97
CA VAL A 297 14.39 11.52 -34.28
C VAL A 297 14.49 10.15 -33.61
N GLU A 298 15.65 9.51 -33.67
CA GLU A 298 15.90 8.22 -32.99
C GLU A 298 15.79 8.35 -31.47
N ASN A 299 16.36 9.41 -30.90
CA ASN A 299 16.25 9.69 -29.47
C ASN A 299 14.79 9.95 -29.08
N ALA A 300 14.02 10.64 -29.92
CA ALA A 300 12.61 10.88 -29.67
C ALA A 300 11.79 9.57 -29.61
N ILE A 301 12.01 8.62 -30.53
CA ILE A 301 11.27 7.33 -30.52
C ILE A 301 11.65 6.45 -29.33
N LYS A 302 12.93 6.44 -28.92
CA LYS A 302 13.42 5.69 -27.74
C LYS A 302 12.80 6.22 -26.44
N GLN A 303 12.54 7.52 -26.34
CA GLN A 303 11.90 8.15 -25.18
C GLN A 303 10.39 7.89 -25.08
N MET A 304 9.73 7.39 -26.14
CA MET A 304 8.29 7.14 -26.12
C MET A 304 7.94 5.84 -25.40
N ALA A 305 6.93 5.89 -24.53
CA ALA A 305 6.42 4.69 -23.88
C ALA A 305 5.72 3.76 -24.92
N PRO A 306 6.09 2.47 -25.03
CA PRO A 306 5.71 1.59 -26.14
C PRO A 306 4.19 1.44 -26.34
N SER A 307 3.46 1.26 -25.24
CA SER A 307 2.05 0.86 -25.26
C SER A 307 1.07 2.04 -25.27
N LYS A 308 1.49 3.28 -25.53
CA LYS A 308 0.59 4.45 -25.56
C LYS A 308 -0.46 4.33 -26.67
N ALA A 309 -1.62 4.98 -26.48
CA ALA A 309 -2.71 4.91 -27.44
C ALA A 309 -2.34 5.63 -28.76
N PRO A 310 -2.60 5.01 -29.92
CA PRO A 310 -2.35 5.61 -31.22
C PRO A 310 -3.41 6.63 -31.61
N GLY A 311 -3.12 7.41 -32.66
CA GLY A 311 -4.07 8.30 -33.30
C GLY A 311 -4.89 7.62 -34.41
N PRO A 312 -5.41 8.39 -35.38
CA PRO A 312 -6.20 7.88 -36.50
C PRO A 312 -5.54 6.79 -37.37
N ASP A 313 -4.21 6.79 -37.46
CA ASP A 313 -3.44 5.75 -38.16
C ASP A 313 -3.56 4.36 -37.50
N GLY A 314 -3.85 4.32 -36.20
CA GLY A 314 -3.94 3.11 -35.41
C GLY A 314 -2.59 2.48 -35.04
N MET A 315 -1.47 3.14 -35.31
CA MET A 315 -0.11 2.62 -35.09
C MET A 315 0.51 3.18 -33.79
N PRO A 316 0.73 2.35 -32.74
CA PRO A 316 1.31 2.78 -31.46
C PRO A 316 2.84 2.87 -31.52
N PRO A 317 3.51 3.52 -30.55
CA PRO A 317 4.97 3.64 -30.53
C PRO A 317 5.71 2.29 -30.62
N ILE A 318 5.17 1.23 -30.01
CA ILE A 318 5.76 -0.11 -30.06
C ILE A 318 5.90 -0.67 -31.48
N PHE A 319 5.03 -0.29 -32.42
CA PHE A 319 5.15 -0.67 -33.83
C PHE A 319 6.45 -0.09 -34.41
N TYR A 320 6.68 1.21 -34.24
CA TYR A 320 7.87 1.89 -34.74
C TYR A 320 9.14 1.39 -34.05
N GLN A 321 9.09 1.16 -32.73
CA GLN A 321 10.25 0.66 -31.97
C GLN A 321 10.65 -0.76 -32.40
N LYS A 322 9.69 -1.64 -32.68
CA LYS A 322 9.96 -3.02 -33.06
C LYS A 322 10.42 -3.16 -34.51
N TYR A 323 9.82 -2.39 -35.43
CA TYR A 323 10.06 -2.49 -36.87
C TYR A 323 10.89 -1.33 -37.41
N TRP A 324 11.69 -0.67 -36.56
CA TRP A 324 12.51 0.49 -36.95
C TRP A 324 13.50 0.13 -38.05
N HIS A 325 14.00 -1.10 -38.10
CA HIS A 325 14.87 -1.59 -39.17
C HIS A 325 14.18 -1.62 -40.54
N VAL A 326 12.85 -1.67 -40.59
CA VAL A 326 12.06 -1.63 -41.84
C VAL A 326 11.60 -0.20 -42.14
N VAL A 327 11.00 0.47 -41.14
CA VAL A 327 10.30 1.75 -41.37
C VAL A 327 11.15 2.99 -41.06
N GLY A 328 12.25 2.83 -40.32
CA GLY A 328 12.97 3.91 -39.66
C GLY A 328 13.59 4.92 -40.62
N ASN A 329 14.19 4.45 -41.72
CA ASN A 329 14.84 5.34 -42.70
C ASN A 329 13.85 6.30 -43.36
N ASP A 330 12.71 5.77 -43.82
CA ASP A 330 11.65 6.57 -44.45
C ASP A 330 11.00 7.53 -43.45
N VAL A 331 10.66 7.03 -42.25
CA VAL A 331 10.06 7.84 -41.19
C VAL A 331 10.99 8.97 -40.78
N THR A 332 12.29 8.69 -40.59
CA THR A 332 13.29 9.70 -40.23
C THR A 332 13.42 10.74 -41.33
N SER A 333 13.58 10.31 -42.58
CA SER A 333 13.69 11.21 -43.73
C SER A 333 12.45 12.10 -43.90
N ALA A 334 11.25 11.56 -43.66
CA ALA A 334 10.00 12.31 -43.70
C ALA A 334 9.90 13.34 -42.56
N VAL A 335 10.23 12.94 -41.32
CA VAL A 335 10.22 13.83 -40.15
C VAL A 335 11.22 14.98 -40.32
N LEU A 336 12.45 14.68 -40.77
CA LEU A 336 13.46 15.70 -41.05
C LEU A 336 13.04 16.63 -42.18
N SER A 337 12.48 16.09 -43.26
CA SER A 337 11.96 16.91 -44.36
C SER A 337 10.91 17.92 -43.87
N CYS A 338 10.03 17.52 -42.95
CA CYS A 338 9.02 18.39 -42.36
C CYS A 338 9.62 19.44 -41.41
N LEU A 339 10.54 19.02 -40.52
CA LEU A 339 11.18 19.90 -39.54
C LEU A 339 12.07 20.98 -40.20
N ASN A 340 12.83 20.60 -41.23
CA ASN A 340 13.75 21.52 -41.92
C ASN A 340 13.05 22.41 -42.96
N SER A 341 11.96 21.96 -43.59
CA SER A 341 11.18 22.79 -44.52
C SER A 341 10.14 23.68 -43.81
N GLY A 342 9.73 23.30 -42.61
CA GLY A 342 8.66 23.95 -41.87
C GLY A 342 7.26 23.76 -42.42
N SER A 343 7.04 22.72 -43.24
CA SER A 343 5.72 22.38 -43.79
C SER A 343 5.27 20.99 -43.33
N LEU A 344 4.05 20.89 -42.79
CA LEU A 344 3.46 19.62 -42.35
C LEU A 344 2.31 19.18 -43.27
N LEU A 345 2.30 17.89 -43.61
CA LEU A 345 1.14 17.29 -44.27
C LEU A 345 -0.08 17.27 -43.33
N LYS A 346 -1.11 18.06 -43.65
CA LYS A 346 -2.35 18.21 -42.85
C LYS A 346 -2.97 16.88 -42.43
N SER A 347 -2.96 15.87 -43.32
CA SER A 347 -3.52 14.53 -43.05
C SER A 347 -2.85 13.79 -41.88
N ILE A 348 -1.59 14.08 -41.57
CA ILE A 348 -0.87 13.49 -40.43
C ILE A 348 -1.22 14.21 -39.13
N ASN A 349 -1.61 15.48 -39.22
CA ASN A 349 -1.99 16.29 -38.06
C ASN A 349 -3.43 16.02 -37.58
N HIS A 350 -4.23 15.30 -38.37
CA HIS A 350 -5.56 14.87 -37.93
C HIS A 350 -5.49 14.02 -36.65
N THR A 351 -6.32 14.36 -35.66
CA THR A 351 -6.21 13.88 -34.28
C THR A 351 -7.57 13.46 -33.72
N PHE A 352 -7.61 12.36 -32.95
CA PHE A 352 -8.83 11.98 -32.25
C PHE A 352 -8.89 12.58 -30.84
N ILE A 353 -10.05 13.13 -30.45
CA ILE A 353 -10.31 13.56 -29.08
C ILE A 353 -11.01 12.43 -28.32
N SER A 354 -10.33 11.85 -27.33
CA SER A 354 -10.92 10.88 -26.41
C SER A 354 -11.36 11.56 -25.13
N LEU A 355 -12.63 11.36 -24.75
CA LEU A 355 -13.22 11.96 -23.55
C LEU A 355 -13.01 11.07 -22.33
N ILE A 356 -12.36 11.60 -21.29
CA ILE A 356 -12.15 10.91 -20.01
C ILE A 356 -12.96 11.59 -18.91
N PRO A 357 -13.85 10.88 -18.20
CA PRO A 357 -14.61 11.45 -17.09
C PRO A 357 -13.71 12.01 -15.98
N LYS A 358 -13.95 13.24 -15.54
CA LYS A 358 -13.32 13.89 -14.38
C LYS A 358 -13.99 13.49 -13.07
N VAL A 359 -15.31 13.28 -13.10
CA VAL A 359 -16.14 12.90 -11.96
C VAL A 359 -16.66 11.47 -12.10
N LYS A 360 -17.24 10.92 -11.02
CA LYS A 360 -17.71 9.52 -10.99
C LYS A 360 -18.88 9.28 -11.94
N ASN A 361 -19.86 10.18 -11.90
CA ASN A 361 -21.10 10.14 -12.68
C ASN A 361 -21.16 11.45 -13.49
N PRO A 362 -20.56 11.49 -14.69
CA PRO A 362 -20.57 12.69 -15.52
C PRO A 362 -21.95 12.88 -16.15
N GLU A 363 -22.50 14.08 -16.06
CA GLU A 363 -23.82 14.43 -16.62
C GLU A 363 -23.72 15.62 -17.60
N LYS A 364 -22.67 16.43 -17.49
CA LYS A 364 -22.42 17.59 -18.36
C LYS A 364 -21.20 17.36 -19.25
N VAL A 365 -21.15 18.04 -20.40
CA VAL A 365 -19.96 18.02 -21.30
C VAL A 365 -18.69 18.48 -20.57
N THR A 366 -18.81 19.44 -19.65
CA THR A 366 -17.71 20.00 -18.85
C THR A 366 -17.08 18.99 -17.87
N ASP A 367 -17.81 17.93 -17.51
CA ASP A 367 -17.36 16.83 -16.65
C ASP A 367 -16.35 15.91 -17.35
N PHE A 368 -16.16 16.07 -18.66
CA PHE A 368 -15.18 15.32 -19.42
C PHE A 368 -13.89 16.12 -19.64
N ARG A 369 -12.76 15.41 -19.63
CA ARG A 369 -11.46 15.92 -20.04
C ARG A 369 -11.18 15.43 -21.47
N PRO A 370 -10.96 16.35 -22.44
CA PRO A 370 -10.53 15.96 -23.77
C PRO A 370 -9.05 15.54 -23.72
N ILE A 371 -8.72 14.42 -24.36
CA ILE A 371 -7.33 13.96 -24.55
C ILE A 371 -7.10 13.73 -26.04
N SER A 372 -6.10 14.42 -26.59
CA SER A 372 -5.70 14.37 -27.98
C SER A 372 -4.86 13.12 -28.27
N LEU A 373 -5.38 12.23 -29.09
CA LEU A 373 -4.72 11.04 -29.61
C LEU A 373 -4.10 11.36 -30.98
N CYS A 374 -2.92 11.99 -30.95
CA CYS A 374 -2.19 12.32 -32.17
C CYS A 374 -1.49 11.06 -32.75
N ASN A 375 -1.32 11.04 -34.08
CA ASN A 375 -0.50 10.04 -34.77
C ASN A 375 0.93 10.04 -34.22
N VAL A 376 1.58 8.87 -34.20
CA VAL A 376 2.93 8.75 -33.62
C VAL A 376 3.96 9.52 -34.44
N ILE A 377 3.83 9.58 -35.76
CA ILE A 377 4.68 10.41 -36.63
C ILE A 377 4.62 11.88 -36.22
N TYR A 378 3.42 12.43 -36.01
CA TYR A 378 3.28 13.80 -35.52
C TYR A 378 3.93 13.96 -34.13
N LYS A 379 3.74 12.98 -33.23
CA LYS A 379 4.38 13.00 -31.91
C LYS A 379 5.90 12.96 -32.00
N LEU A 380 6.51 12.34 -33.01
CA LEU A 380 7.96 12.37 -33.21
C LEU A 380 8.42 13.80 -33.50
N VAL A 381 7.77 14.46 -34.47
CA VAL A 381 8.04 15.87 -34.82
C VAL A 381 7.91 16.77 -33.59
N SER A 382 6.77 16.71 -32.90
CA SER A 382 6.51 17.48 -31.67
C SER A 382 7.52 17.17 -30.55
N LYS A 383 7.91 15.90 -30.39
CA LYS A 383 8.87 15.48 -29.36
C LYS A 383 10.29 15.99 -29.65
N VAL A 384 10.72 16.02 -30.91
CA VAL A 384 12.01 16.59 -31.31
C VAL A 384 12.05 18.09 -30.97
N LEU A 385 11.01 18.83 -31.36
CA LEU A 385 10.88 20.26 -31.03
C LEU A 385 10.88 20.51 -29.52
N ALA A 386 10.10 19.72 -28.78
CA ALA A 386 10.03 19.80 -27.33
C ALA A 386 11.39 19.53 -26.67
N ASN A 387 12.16 18.57 -27.19
CA ASN A 387 13.48 18.24 -26.66
C ASN A 387 14.48 19.38 -26.86
N ARG A 388 14.43 20.11 -27.97
CA ARG A 388 15.26 21.33 -28.17
C ARG A 388 14.84 22.46 -27.25
N LEU A 389 13.55 22.76 -27.18
CA LEU A 389 13.02 23.82 -26.31
C LEU A 389 13.38 23.57 -24.85
N LYS A 390 13.31 22.31 -24.41
CA LYS A 390 13.60 21.90 -23.02
C LYS A 390 14.98 22.31 -22.53
N LEU A 391 15.97 22.44 -23.41
CA LEU A 391 17.34 22.79 -23.04
C LEU A 391 17.46 24.24 -22.57
N ILE A 392 16.65 25.14 -23.11
CA ILE A 392 16.69 26.58 -22.77
C ILE A 392 15.61 26.98 -21.76
N LEU A 393 14.56 26.17 -21.56
CA LEU A 393 13.45 26.46 -20.63
C LEU A 393 13.88 26.97 -19.25
N PRO A 394 14.88 26.40 -18.55
CA PRO A 394 15.28 26.87 -17.23
C PRO A 394 15.76 28.33 -17.21
N GLN A 395 16.27 28.84 -18.35
CA GLN A 395 16.83 30.19 -18.45
C GLN A 395 15.78 31.22 -18.88
N ILE A 396 14.70 30.79 -19.54
CA ILE A 396 13.71 31.70 -20.14
C ILE A 396 12.37 31.72 -19.41
N ILE A 397 12.10 30.74 -18.53
CA ILE A 397 10.87 30.68 -17.73
C ILE A 397 11.16 31.23 -16.33
N SER A 398 10.29 32.13 -15.86
CA SER A 398 10.38 32.76 -14.54
C SER A 398 10.50 31.74 -13.39
N ASP A 399 11.24 32.08 -12.33
CA ASP A 399 11.40 31.20 -11.16
C ASP A 399 10.10 30.97 -10.38
N SER A 400 9.13 31.87 -10.53
CA SER A 400 7.77 31.70 -9.99
C SER A 400 7.02 30.51 -10.61
N GLN A 401 7.44 30.00 -11.78
CA GLN A 401 6.83 28.85 -12.45
C GLN A 401 7.66 27.59 -12.23
N SER A 402 7.14 26.64 -11.45
CA SER A 402 7.89 25.42 -11.11
C SER A 402 7.49 24.19 -11.94
N ALA A 403 6.38 24.22 -12.68
CA ALA A 403 5.91 23.03 -13.40
C ALA A 403 6.64 22.83 -14.74
N PHE A 404 6.89 21.56 -15.08
CA PHE A 404 7.45 21.11 -16.36
C PHE A 404 8.84 21.64 -16.75
N VAL A 405 9.48 22.47 -15.91
CA VAL A 405 10.85 22.96 -16.13
C VAL A 405 11.86 21.93 -15.58
N PRO A 406 12.87 21.52 -16.38
CA PRO A 406 13.90 20.60 -15.91
C PRO A 406 14.65 21.16 -14.70
N GLY A 407 14.90 20.32 -13.68
CA GLY A 407 15.61 20.71 -12.47
C GLY A 407 14.75 21.38 -11.40
N ARG A 408 13.54 21.84 -11.72
CA ARG A 408 12.59 22.38 -10.73
C ARG A 408 11.73 21.25 -10.16
N LEU A 409 11.72 21.08 -8.84
CA LEU A 409 10.93 20.05 -8.18
C LEU A 409 9.56 20.61 -7.77
N ILE A 410 8.53 19.75 -7.82
CA ILE A 410 7.22 20.08 -7.25
C ILE A 410 7.33 20.40 -5.75
N THR A 411 8.35 19.84 -5.09
CA THR A 411 8.55 20.00 -3.66
C THR A 411 8.79 21.44 -3.26
N ASP A 412 9.54 22.17 -4.08
CA ASP A 412 10.02 23.50 -3.76
C ASP A 412 8.86 24.50 -3.76
N ASN A 413 7.98 24.40 -4.77
CA ASN A 413 6.78 25.22 -4.87
C ASN A 413 5.81 24.96 -3.70
N VAL A 414 5.60 23.69 -3.36
CA VAL A 414 4.78 23.30 -2.21
C VAL A 414 5.35 23.92 -0.93
N LEU A 415 6.66 23.80 -0.68
CA LEU A 415 7.28 24.34 0.53
C LEU A 415 7.10 25.86 0.63
N ILE A 416 7.39 26.61 -0.44
CA ILE A 416 7.24 28.07 -0.46
C ILE A 416 5.78 28.47 -0.22
N ALA A 417 4.83 27.84 -0.92
CA ALA A 417 3.40 28.12 -0.76
C ALA A 417 2.93 27.86 0.68
N PHE A 418 3.36 26.74 1.27
CA PHE A 418 2.98 26.34 2.61
C PHE A 418 3.57 27.23 3.69
N GLU A 419 4.87 27.54 3.63
CA GLU A 419 5.51 28.45 4.58
C GLU A 419 4.88 29.85 4.51
N THR A 420 4.53 30.32 3.32
CA THR A 420 3.83 31.61 3.12
C THR A 420 2.44 31.61 3.74
N LEU A 421 1.62 30.59 3.46
CA LEU A 421 0.31 30.45 4.08
C LEU A 421 0.39 30.29 5.59
N HIS A 422 1.39 29.56 6.08
CA HIS A 422 1.62 29.37 7.52
C HIS A 422 2.00 30.67 8.21
N HIS A 423 2.94 31.42 7.65
CA HIS A 423 3.35 32.74 8.12
C HIS A 423 2.14 33.70 8.20
N MET A 424 1.34 33.77 7.13
CA MET A 424 0.12 34.58 7.10
C MET A 424 -0.91 34.18 8.18
N HIS A 425 -0.99 32.89 8.50
CA HIS A 425 -1.90 32.39 9.54
C HIS A 425 -1.39 32.63 10.97
N GLN A 426 -0.06 32.69 11.17
CA GLN A 426 0.57 32.94 12.46
C GLN A 426 0.69 34.43 12.80
N ASN A 427 0.80 35.30 11.79
CA ASN A 427 0.88 36.74 11.99
C ASN A 427 -0.44 37.28 12.56
N LYS A 428 -0.41 37.64 13.85
CA LYS A 428 -1.54 38.20 14.61
C LYS A 428 -1.48 39.72 14.78
N VAL A 429 -0.39 40.36 14.38
CA VAL A 429 -0.11 41.76 14.70
C VAL A 429 0.33 42.51 13.44
N GLY A 430 -0.42 43.57 13.09
CA GLY A 430 -0.17 44.46 11.97
C GLY A 430 -1.42 45.30 11.66
N ARG A 431 -1.25 46.56 11.22
CA ARG A 431 -2.38 47.44 10.81
C ARG A 431 -3.04 47.00 9.50
N GLU A 432 -2.35 46.21 8.67
CA GLU A 432 -2.81 45.75 7.37
C GLU A 432 -2.75 44.21 7.27
N GLY A 433 -3.86 43.59 6.90
CA GLY A 433 -3.94 42.13 6.69
C GLY A 433 -3.40 41.70 5.31
N ALA A 434 -3.05 40.43 5.17
CA ALA A 434 -2.65 39.81 3.90
C ALA A 434 -3.72 38.83 3.38
N MET A 435 -3.73 38.57 2.08
CA MET A 435 -4.58 37.57 1.44
C MET A 435 -3.82 36.72 0.41
N ALA A 436 -4.30 35.50 0.21
CA ALA A 436 -3.84 34.58 -0.81
C ALA A 436 -5.04 34.16 -1.68
N LEU A 437 -4.89 34.25 -2.99
CA LEU A 437 -5.91 33.92 -3.98
C LEU A 437 -5.44 32.70 -4.78
N LYS A 438 -6.20 31.61 -4.72
CA LYS A 438 -5.96 30.42 -5.52
C LYS A 438 -6.85 30.48 -6.77
N LEU A 439 -6.23 30.74 -7.91
CA LEU A 439 -6.91 30.83 -9.20
C LEU A 439 -7.02 29.44 -9.85
N ASP A 440 -8.18 29.12 -10.42
CA ASP A 440 -8.41 27.94 -11.27
C ASP A 440 -8.70 28.42 -12.70
N MET A 441 -7.87 28.05 -13.68
CA MET A 441 -8.08 28.41 -15.08
C MET A 441 -9.07 27.45 -15.75
N SER A 442 -10.17 27.98 -16.28
CA SER A 442 -11.17 27.20 -16.99
C SER A 442 -10.61 26.73 -18.33
N LYS A 443 -10.48 25.40 -18.50
CA LYS A 443 -10.06 24.78 -19.77
C LYS A 443 -8.74 25.37 -20.30
N ALA A 444 -7.75 25.50 -19.41
CA ALA A 444 -6.50 26.24 -19.63
C ALA A 444 -5.82 25.97 -20.99
N TYR A 445 -5.62 24.70 -21.36
CA TYR A 445 -5.02 24.35 -22.65
C TYR A 445 -5.92 24.69 -23.84
N ASP A 446 -7.22 24.42 -23.72
CA ASP A 446 -8.17 24.47 -24.83
C ASP A 446 -8.49 25.90 -25.28
N ARG A 447 -8.21 26.91 -24.43
CA ARG A 447 -8.54 28.33 -24.67
C ARG A 447 -7.38 29.22 -25.12
N VAL A 448 -6.15 28.70 -25.19
CA VAL A 448 -4.97 29.51 -25.55
C VAL A 448 -5.11 30.08 -26.96
N GLU A 449 -5.12 31.40 -27.09
CA GLU A 449 -5.13 32.08 -28.40
C GLU A 449 -3.74 31.99 -29.05
N TRP A 450 -3.68 31.47 -30.28
CA TRP A 450 -2.40 31.25 -30.98
C TRP A 450 -1.68 32.56 -31.32
N ARG A 451 -2.43 33.61 -31.71
CA ARG A 451 -1.87 34.94 -31.99
C ARG A 451 -1.18 35.53 -30.76
N TYR A 452 -1.74 35.34 -29.58
CA TYR A 452 -1.14 35.79 -28.34
C TYR A 452 0.17 35.05 -28.05
N LEU A 453 0.16 33.71 -28.16
CA LEU A 453 1.36 32.90 -27.98
C LEU A 453 2.48 33.31 -28.95
N GLU A 454 2.14 33.62 -30.20
CA GLU A 454 3.09 34.13 -31.20
C GLU A 454 3.72 35.46 -30.77
N GLN A 455 2.91 36.40 -30.28
CA GLN A 455 3.40 37.70 -29.80
C GLN A 455 4.28 37.57 -28.56
N VAL A 456 3.94 36.69 -27.63
CA VAL A 456 4.79 36.39 -26.47
C VAL A 456 6.15 35.85 -26.93
N MET A 457 6.18 34.87 -27.85
CA MET A 457 7.44 34.33 -28.37
C MET A 457 8.26 35.41 -29.10
N LYS A 458 7.62 36.29 -29.87
CA LYS A 458 8.28 37.44 -30.51
C LYS A 458 8.95 38.35 -29.48
N ARG A 459 8.22 38.72 -28.41
CA ARG A 459 8.74 39.59 -27.34
C ARG A 459 9.87 38.95 -26.54
N MET A 460 9.77 37.66 -26.28
CA MET A 460 10.83 36.90 -25.59
C MET A 460 12.13 36.80 -26.43
N GLY A 461 12.10 37.13 -27.73
CA GLY A 461 13.28 37.12 -28.60
C GLY A 461 13.44 35.85 -29.44
N PHE A 462 12.41 35.00 -29.57
CA PHE A 462 12.50 33.81 -30.44
C PHE A 462 12.62 34.20 -31.91
N HIS A 463 13.50 33.49 -32.64
CA HIS A 463 13.70 33.71 -34.06
C HIS A 463 12.44 33.35 -34.89
N HIS A 464 12.13 34.14 -35.92
CA HIS A 464 10.92 33.99 -36.74
C HIS A 464 10.73 32.58 -37.34
N LYS A 465 11.82 31.91 -37.75
CA LYS A 465 11.78 30.51 -38.22
C LYS A 465 11.23 29.56 -37.15
N TRP A 466 11.67 29.69 -35.90
CA TRP A 466 11.19 28.86 -34.79
C TRP A 466 9.71 29.12 -34.52
N ILE A 467 9.32 30.39 -34.51
CA ILE A 467 7.91 30.81 -34.34
C ILE A 467 7.03 30.24 -35.45
N GLY A 468 7.47 30.35 -36.72
CA GLY A 468 6.77 29.79 -37.87
C GLY A 468 6.56 28.28 -37.76
N LEU A 469 7.58 27.53 -37.32
CA LEU A 469 7.45 26.10 -37.02
C LEU A 469 6.35 25.85 -35.98
N MET A 470 6.42 26.53 -34.82
CA MET A 470 5.41 26.35 -33.76
C MET A 470 4.00 26.61 -34.29
N THR A 471 3.81 27.71 -35.01
CA THR A 471 2.53 28.11 -35.60
C THR A 471 1.99 27.10 -36.61
N GLU A 472 2.82 26.58 -37.51
CA GLU A 472 2.41 25.55 -38.48
C GLU A 472 1.93 24.27 -37.77
N PHE A 473 2.65 23.82 -36.75
CA PHE A 473 2.36 22.55 -36.07
C PHE A 473 1.11 22.60 -35.18
N ILE A 474 0.80 23.76 -34.59
CA ILE A 474 -0.40 23.95 -33.78
C ILE A 474 -1.62 24.29 -34.63
N SER A 475 -1.46 25.04 -35.73
CA SER A 475 -2.61 25.58 -36.49
C SER A 475 -3.16 24.63 -37.56
N SER A 476 -2.33 23.73 -38.12
CA SER A 476 -2.73 22.80 -39.19
C SER A 476 -3.52 21.57 -38.71
N VAL A 477 -3.90 21.52 -37.43
CA VAL A 477 -4.57 20.37 -36.80
C VAL A 477 -6.06 20.32 -37.16
N SER A 478 -6.62 19.11 -37.20
CA SER A 478 -8.08 18.89 -37.24
C SER A 478 -8.48 17.76 -36.29
N TYR A 479 -9.70 17.79 -35.78
CA TYR A 479 -10.18 16.86 -34.76
C TYR A 479 -11.43 16.09 -35.15
N SER A 480 -11.49 14.81 -34.75
CA SER A 480 -12.75 14.07 -34.62
C SER A 480 -12.92 13.58 -33.18
N ILE A 481 -14.13 13.65 -32.65
CA ILE A 481 -14.43 13.25 -31.27
C ILE A 481 -14.79 11.77 -31.23
N LEU A 482 -14.17 11.02 -30.31
CA LEU A 482 -14.49 9.61 -30.09
C LEU A 482 -15.64 9.46 -29.10
N ILE A 483 -16.84 9.17 -29.60
CA ILE A 483 -18.00 8.83 -28.80
C ILE A 483 -18.13 7.31 -28.76
N ASN A 484 -17.99 6.73 -27.57
CA ASN A 484 -18.14 5.28 -27.34
C ASN A 484 -17.34 4.36 -28.28
N GLY A 485 -16.24 4.87 -28.84
CA GLY A 485 -15.32 4.14 -29.71
C GLY A 485 -15.45 4.46 -31.20
N GLU A 486 -16.38 5.32 -31.60
CA GLU A 486 -16.61 5.76 -32.99
C GLU A 486 -16.21 7.23 -33.16
N PRO A 487 -15.52 7.59 -34.26
CA PRO A 487 -15.17 8.98 -34.55
C PRO A 487 -16.36 9.73 -35.16
N HIS A 488 -16.63 10.93 -34.64
CA HIS A 488 -17.67 11.85 -35.13
C HIS A 488 -17.11 13.25 -35.37
N GLY A 489 -17.65 13.94 -36.37
CA GLY A 489 -17.34 15.32 -36.72
C GLY A 489 -15.95 15.53 -37.33
N ASN A 490 -15.70 16.76 -37.79
CA ASN A 490 -14.40 17.22 -38.28
C ASN A 490 -14.22 18.70 -37.90
N ILE A 491 -13.64 18.94 -36.73
CA ILE A 491 -13.47 20.28 -36.14
C ILE A 491 -12.12 20.85 -36.59
N HIS A 492 -12.15 22.07 -37.12
CA HIS A 492 -10.95 22.85 -37.44
C HIS A 492 -10.79 23.95 -36.40
N PRO A 493 -9.90 23.78 -35.40
CA PRO A 493 -9.70 24.79 -34.37
C PRO A 493 -9.02 26.04 -34.93
N SER A 494 -9.28 27.18 -34.30
CA SER A 494 -8.53 28.43 -34.49
C SER A 494 -7.82 28.90 -33.21
N ARG A 495 -7.96 28.13 -32.11
CA ARG A 495 -7.22 28.29 -30.85
C ARG A 495 -7.06 26.97 -30.11
N GLY A 496 -6.27 27.00 -29.05
CA GLY A 496 -6.09 25.92 -28.08
C GLY A 496 -4.86 25.04 -28.35
N LEU A 497 -4.39 24.38 -27.30
CA LEU A 497 -3.26 23.46 -27.30
C LEU A 497 -3.72 22.03 -27.02
N ARG A 498 -3.09 21.05 -27.66
CA ARG A 498 -3.47 19.63 -27.54
C ARG A 498 -3.10 19.04 -26.18
N GLN A 499 -4.08 18.46 -25.49
CA GLN A 499 -3.84 17.72 -24.24
C GLN A 499 -3.32 16.30 -24.54
N GLY A 500 -2.02 16.08 -24.35
CA GLY A 500 -1.35 14.80 -24.63
C GLY A 500 -0.29 14.86 -25.74
N ASP A 501 -0.07 16.04 -26.29
CA ASP A 501 1.01 16.38 -27.21
C ASP A 501 2.29 16.76 -26.41
N PRO A 502 3.48 16.22 -26.74
CA PRO A 502 4.72 16.52 -26.02
C PRO A 502 5.12 18.00 -25.94
N LEU A 503 4.77 18.80 -26.95
CA LEU A 503 5.15 20.21 -27.06
C LEU A 503 4.21 21.14 -26.28
N SER A 504 2.91 20.83 -26.24
CA SER A 504 1.88 21.69 -25.64
C SER A 504 2.16 22.19 -24.21
N PRO A 505 2.66 21.38 -23.26
CA PRO A 505 2.94 21.85 -21.90
C PRO A 505 3.94 23.01 -21.87
N TYR A 506 4.95 22.98 -22.74
CA TYR A 506 6.00 23.99 -22.79
C TYR A 506 5.51 25.28 -23.45
N LEU A 507 4.69 25.18 -24.50
CA LEU A 507 4.03 26.33 -25.09
C LEU A 507 3.06 27.00 -24.10
N PHE A 508 2.41 26.21 -23.24
CA PHE A 508 1.56 26.75 -22.18
C PHE A 508 2.38 27.53 -21.14
N LEU A 509 3.61 27.10 -20.80
CA LEU A 509 4.49 27.88 -19.92
C LEU A 509 4.81 29.25 -20.51
N LEU A 510 5.15 29.30 -21.82
CA LEU A 510 5.40 30.56 -22.50
C LEU A 510 4.16 31.47 -22.45
N CYS A 511 2.96 30.93 -22.68
CA CYS A 511 1.71 31.69 -22.53
C CYS A 511 1.56 32.30 -21.12
N ALA A 512 1.87 31.54 -20.07
CA ALA A 512 1.76 31.99 -18.68
C ALA A 512 2.77 33.10 -18.30
N GLU A 513 3.88 33.25 -19.03
CA GLU A 513 4.86 34.33 -18.80
C GLU A 513 4.26 35.72 -19.03
N GLY A 514 3.22 35.84 -19.85
CA GLY A 514 2.51 37.11 -19.98
C GLY A 514 1.74 37.51 -18.71
N LEU A 515 1.10 36.55 -18.03
CA LEU A 515 0.46 36.81 -16.73
C LEU A 515 1.51 37.14 -15.66
N HIS A 516 2.63 36.42 -15.65
CA HIS A 516 3.79 36.73 -14.80
C HIS A 516 4.23 38.19 -14.97
N SER A 517 4.43 38.62 -16.22
CA SER A 517 4.92 39.95 -16.57
C SER A 517 3.95 41.06 -16.14
N LEU A 518 2.63 40.87 -16.33
CA LEU A 518 1.61 41.81 -15.87
C LEU A 518 1.58 41.96 -14.34
N ILE A 519 1.75 40.86 -13.60
CA ILE A 519 1.83 40.90 -12.12
C ILE A 519 3.12 41.60 -11.68
N LYS A 520 4.25 41.34 -12.34
CA LYS A 520 5.53 42.00 -12.04
C LYS A 520 5.51 43.50 -12.32
N LYS A 521 4.79 43.94 -13.35
CA LYS A 521 4.52 45.36 -13.60
C LYS A 521 3.79 46.01 -12.43
N ALA A 522 2.70 45.40 -11.97
CA ALA A 522 1.93 45.92 -10.83
C ALA A 522 2.72 45.89 -9.51
N GLU A 523 3.60 44.90 -9.33
CA GLU A 523 4.53 44.85 -8.20
C GLU A 523 5.54 46.02 -8.24
N SER A 524 6.13 46.27 -9.40
CA SER A 524 7.14 47.33 -9.59
C SER A 524 6.55 48.73 -9.44
N ASN A 525 5.30 48.92 -9.88
CA ASN A 525 4.56 50.17 -9.71
C ASN A 525 4.05 50.41 -8.28
N GLY A 526 4.16 49.41 -7.39
CA GLY A 526 3.63 49.49 -6.02
C GLY A 526 2.12 49.26 -5.89
N ASP A 527 1.42 49.01 -7.00
CA ASP A 527 -0.03 48.71 -7.04
C ASP A 527 -0.36 47.39 -6.32
N MET A 528 0.57 46.44 -6.32
CA MET A 528 0.47 45.17 -5.62
C MET A 528 1.71 44.94 -4.77
N GLN A 529 1.52 44.45 -3.54
CA GLN A 529 2.63 44.15 -2.64
C GLN A 529 2.55 42.71 -2.17
N GLY A 530 3.56 41.91 -2.53
CA GLY A 530 3.68 40.52 -2.11
C GLY A 530 3.91 40.35 -0.61
N VAL A 531 3.86 39.09 -0.17
CA VAL A 531 4.10 38.72 1.23
C VAL A 531 5.57 38.34 1.40
N SER A 532 6.24 38.90 2.42
CA SER A 532 7.58 38.47 2.81
C SER A 532 7.51 37.60 4.07
N LEU A 533 8.32 36.53 4.11
CA LEU A 533 8.42 35.61 5.25
C LEU A 533 9.30 36.16 6.39
N CYS A 534 10.23 37.06 6.07
CA CYS A 534 11.17 37.63 7.03
C CYS A 534 11.55 39.07 6.66
N ARG A 535 12.09 39.83 7.63
CA ARG A 535 12.57 41.20 7.37
C ARG A 535 13.74 41.14 6.38
N GLY A 536 13.64 41.87 5.26
CA GLY A 536 14.63 41.84 4.18
C GLY A 536 14.53 40.63 3.23
N GLY A 537 13.60 39.70 3.46
CA GLY A 537 13.35 38.57 2.55
C GLY A 537 12.66 38.97 1.24
N PRO A 538 12.71 38.12 0.21
CA PRO A 538 12.03 38.37 -1.05
C PRO A 538 10.52 38.44 -0.86
N LYS A 539 9.87 39.41 -1.51
CA LYS A 539 8.41 39.51 -1.52
C LYS A 539 7.85 38.53 -2.54
N ILE A 540 7.05 37.59 -2.07
CA ILE A 540 6.40 36.59 -2.91
C ILE A 540 5.04 37.16 -3.33
N THR A 541 4.88 37.45 -4.61
CA THR A 541 3.60 37.91 -5.20
C THR A 541 2.79 36.79 -5.80
N HIS A 542 3.43 35.76 -6.37
CA HIS A 542 2.74 34.65 -7.00
C HIS A 542 3.61 33.40 -7.13
N LEU A 543 2.95 32.24 -7.21
CA LEU A 543 3.54 30.94 -7.48
C LEU A 543 2.66 30.21 -8.50
N PHE A 544 3.27 29.74 -9.59
CA PHE A 544 2.60 29.00 -10.64
C PHE A 544 3.09 27.56 -10.68
N PHE A 545 2.13 26.64 -10.84
CA PHE A 545 2.37 25.25 -11.16
C PHE A 545 1.49 24.86 -12.35
N ALA A 546 1.99 25.16 -13.55
CA ALA A 546 1.22 25.09 -14.78
C ALA A 546 -0.04 25.97 -14.68
N ASP A 547 -1.25 25.39 -14.69
CA ASP A 547 -2.52 26.10 -14.59
C ASP A 547 -2.92 26.45 -13.13
N ASP A 548 -2.40 25.72 -12.14
CA ASP A 548 -2.65 26.00 -10.72
C ASP A 548 -1.83 27.23 -10.30
N SER A 549 -2.50 28.34 -9.99
CA SER A 549 -1.86 29.62 -9.68
C SER A 549 -2.25 30.13 -8.29
N LEU A 550 -1.25 30.48 -7.47
CA LEU A 550 -1.42 31.16 -6.18
C LEU A 550 -0.92 32.59 -6.30
N LEU A 551 -1.74 33.57 -5.90
CA LEU A 551 -1.34 34.97 -5.77
C LEU A 551 -1.33 35.35 -4.28
N PHE A 552 -0.36 36.16 -3.89
CA PHE A 552 -0.20 36.69 -2.54
C PHE A 552 -0.13 38.21 -2.59
N THR A 553 -0.96 38.89 -1.81
CA THR A 553 -0.98 40.35 -1.75
C THR A 553 -1.54 40.86 -0.42
N LYS A 554 -1.50 42.16 -0.20
CA LYS A 554 -2.23 42.83 0.88
C LYS A 554 -3.75 42.69 0.68
N ALA A 555 -4.47 42.54 1.79
CA ALA A 555 -5.93 42.40 1.79
C ALA A 555 -6.63 43.77 1.71
N THR A 556 -6.44 44.48 0.60
CA THR A 556 -7.10 45.78 0.31
C THR A 556 -7.97 45.66 -0.94
N THR A 557 -9.04 46.48 -1.02
CA THR A 557 -9.91 46.55 -2.20
C THR A 557 -9.15 47.02 -3.44
N THR A 558 -8.26 47.99 -3.29
CA THR A 558 -7.39 48.51 -4.36
C THR A 558 -6.53 47.42 -5.00
N ALA A 559 -5.91 46.56 -4.20
CA ALA A 559 -5.12 45.44 -4.72
C ALA A 559 -6.01 44.42 -5.46
N CYS A 560 -7.23 44.17 -4.98
CA CYS A 560 -8.19 43.30 -5.65
C CYS A 560 -8.68 43.85 -6.99
N GLU A 561 -8.97 45.14 -7.07
CA GLU A 561 -9.35 45.83 -8.31
C GLU A 561 -8.24 45.73 -9.35
N LYS A 562 -6.99 45.93 -8.92
CA LYS A 562 -5.83 45.74 -9.80
C LYS A 562 -5.69 44.30 -10.28
N ILE A 563 -5.86 43.30 -9.41
CA ILE A 563 -5.87 41.88 -9.81
C ILE A 563 -6.97 41.62 -10.84
N GLN A 564 -8.19 42.13 -10.63
CA GLN A 564 -9.27 41.96 -11.61
C GLN A 564 -8.95 42.63 -12.95
N SER A 565 -8.31 43.81 -12.93
CA SER A 565 -7.84 44.49 -14.13
C SER A 565 -6.82 43.65 -14.89
N ILE A 566 -5.77 43.14 -14.21
CA ILE A 566 -4.76 42.25 -14.81
C ILE A 566 -5.40 40.99 -15.39
N LEU A 567 -6.28 40.31 -14.63
CA LEU A 567 -6.91 39.08 -15.09
C LEU A 567 -7.84 39.32 -16.29
N ARG A 568 -8.47 40.49 -16.38
CA ARG A 568 -9.29 40.89 -17.53
C ARG A 568 -8.42 41.14 -18.76
N GLN A 569 -7.36 41.94 -18.62
CA GLN A 569 -6.40 42.20 -19.69
C GLN A 569 -5.77 40.90 -20.21
N TYR A 570 -5.35 40.02 -19.30
CA TYR A 570 -4.80 38.72 -19.65
C TYR A 570 -5.84 37.83 -20.35
N LYS A 571 -7.10 37.83 -19.90
CA LYS A 571 -8.19 37.07 -20.53
C LYS A 571 -8.48 37.55 -21.95
N GLU A 572 -8.57 38.86 -22.17
CA GLU A 572 -8.86 39.47 -23.46
C GLU A 572 -7.75 39.19 -24.50
N ALA A 573 -6.49 39.19 -24.07
CA ALA A 573 -5.37 38.90 -24.95
C ALA A 573 -5.13 37.39 -25.17
N SER A 574 -5.09 36.59 -24.09
CA SER A 574 -4.67 35.18 -24.15
C SER A 574 -5.80 34.17 -24.33
N GLY A 575 -7.06 34.59 -24.12
CA GLY A 575 -8.23 33.72 -24.03
C GLY A 575 -8.36 32.97 -22.69
N GLN A 576 -7.38 33.07 -21.78
CA GLN A 576 -7.42 32.39 -20.48
C GLN A 576 -8.49 32.98 -19.57
N GLN A 577 -9.40 32.12 -19.09
CA GLN A 577 -10.52 32.55 -18.26
C GLN A 577 -10.45 31.91 -16.88
N VAL A 578 -10.50 32.73 -15.84
CA VAL A 578 -10.60 32.28 -14.45
C VAL A 578 -11.98 31.67 -14.19
N ASN A 579 -12.00 30.52 -13.54
CA ASN A 579 -13.18 29.83 -13.06
C ASN A 579 -13.54 30.32 -11.64
N ARG A 580 -14.52 31.22 -11.55
CA ARG A 580 -14.89 31.86 -10.27
C ARG A 580 -15.43 30.86 -9.24
N ASP A 581 -16.13 29.81 -9.68
CA ASP A 581 -16.71 28.80 -8.79
C ASP A 581 -15.66 27.95 -8.06
N LYS A 582 -14.46 27.85 -8.65
CA LYS A 582 -13.34 27.06 -8.10
C LYS A 582 -12.19 27.90 -7.60
N THR A 583 -12.20 29.19 -7.90
CA THR A 583 -11.24 30.15 -7.34
C THR A 583 -11.57 30.33 -5.87
N THR A 584 -10.56 30.47 -5.02
CA THR A 584 -10.77 30.52 -3.56
C THR A 584 -9.86 31.54 -2.92
N ILE A 585 -10.35 32.19 -1.85
CA ILE A 585 -9.63 33.24 -1.12
C ILE A 585 -9.31 32.77 0.30
N PHE A 586 -8.07 33.03 0.72
CA PHE A 586 -7.59 32.85 2.08
C PHE A 586 -7.14 34.20 2.66
N PHE A 587 -7.54 34.51 3.89
CA PHE A 587 -7.16 35.73 4.59
C PHE A 587 -6.27 35.43 5.81
N SER A 588 -5.33 36.34 6.08
CA SER A 588 -4.58 36.35 7.33
C SER A 588 -5.49 36.62 8.54
N LYS A 589 -5.08 36.22 9.74
CA LYS A 589 -5.86 36.49 10.97
C LYS A 589 -5.96 37.98 11.30
N ALA A 590 -5.01 38.78 10.84
CA ALA A 590 -4.99 40.22 11.04
C ALA A 590 -5.98 40.98 10.14
N THR A 591 -6.61 40.32 9.15
CA THR A 591 -7.51 40.99 8.19
C THR A 591 -8.88 41.29 8.83
N PRO A 592 -9.32 42.57 8.91
CA PRO A 592 -10.63 42.93 9.47
C PRO A 592 -11.81 42.29 8.72
N LEU A 593 -12.88 41.94 9.43
CA LEU A 593 -14.08 41.31 8.83
C LEU A 593 -14.74 42.21 7.78
N ALA A 594 -14.75 43.53 7.98
CA ALA A 594 -15.27 44.49 7.00
C ALA A 594 -14.52 44.39 5.66
N SER A 595 -13.18 44.35 5.70
CA SER A 595 -12.34 44.16 4.51
C SER A 595 -12.56 42.80 3.86
N GLN A 596 -12.74 41.73 4.65
CA GLN A 596 -13.04 40.40 4.11
C GLN A 596 -14.36 40.38 3.34
N SER A 597 -15.42 41.00 3.89
CA SER A 597 -16.72 41.11 3.22
C SER A 597 -16.62 41.95 1.94
N ALA A 598 -16.00 43.13 2.00
CA ALA A 598 -15.83 44.00 0.83
C ALA A 598 -15.07 43.29 -0.30
N ILE A 599 -13.98 42.57 0.01
CA ILE A 599 -13.20 41.82 -0.98
C ILE A 599 -13.99 40.64 -1.54
N LYS A 600 -14.76 39.95 -0.70
CA LYS A 600 -15.63 38.85 -1.14
C LYS A 600 -16.69 39.32 -2.11
N ASP A 601 -17.34 40.44 -1.80
CA ASP A 601 -18.40 41.00 -2.64
C ASP A 601 -17.82 41.52 -3.97
N LEU A 602 -16.65 42.15 -3.93
CA LEU A 602 -15.93 42.61 -5.12
C LEU A 602 -15.50 41.46 -6.04
N LEU A 603 -14.91 40.39 -5.50
CA LEU A 603 -14.42 39.27 -6.29
C LEU A 603 -15.54 38.29 -6.69
N ASN A 604 -16.62 38.23 -5.90
CA ASN A 604 -17.69 37.24 -5.98
C ASN A 604 -17.14 35.80 -5.98
N VAL A 605 -16.30 35.50 -4.99
CA VAL A 605 -15.58 34.23 -4.85
C VAL A 605 -15.80 33.67 -3.44
N PRO A 606 -15.93 32.34 -3.27
CA PRO A 606 -16.09 31.75 -1.94
C PRO A 606 -14.88 32.03 -1.02
N ILE A 607 -15.15 32.58 0.18
CA ILE A 607 -14.16 32.65 1.26
C ILE A 607 -14.01 31.26 1.88
N ILE A 608 -12.78 30.78 1.99
CA ILE A 608 -12.50 29.52 2.68
C ILE A 608 -11.95 29.79 4.07
N ARG A 609 -12.71 29.36 5.09
CA ARG A 609 -12.27 29.37 6.50
C ARG A 609 -11.55 28.07 6.92
N GLN A 610 -11.70 26.98 6.16
CA GLN A 610 -11.12 25.66 6.47
C GLN A 610 -10.46 24.97 5.26
N TYR A 611 -9.24 24.49 5.53
CA TYR A 611 -8.25 23.75 4.73
C TYR A 611 -8.68 23.21 3.36
N GLU A 612 -8.33 23.93 2.30
CA GLU A 612 -8.34 23.40 0.93
C GLU A 612 -7.04 22.67 0.58
N ARG A 613 -7.08 21.79 -0.43
CA ARG A 613 -5.87 21.13 -0.92
C ARG A 613 -5.12 22.03 -1.91
N TYR A 614 -3.80 22.15 -1.77
CA TYR A 614 -2.90 22.67 -2.79
C TYR A 614 -1.96 21.54 -3.23
N LEU A 615 -1.88 21.29 -4.56
CA LEU A 615 -1.08 20.21 -5.15
C LEU A 615 -1.27 18.83 -4.48
N GLY A 616 -2.50 18.56 -4.01
CA GLY A 616 -2.89 17.30 -3.38
C GLY A 616 -2.55 17.15 -1.90
N LEU A 617 -2.05 18.20 -1.23
CA LEU A 617 -1.71 18.26 0.19
C LEU A 617 -2.59 19.27 0.94
N PRO A 618 -2.86 19.06 2.24
CA PRO A 618 -3.69 19.98 3.03
C PRO A 618 -2.96 21.30 3.26
N SER A 619 -3.45 22.45 2.76
CA SER A 619 -2.73 23.75 2.72
C SER A 619 -2.19 24.29 4.05
N LEU A 620 -2.75 23.90 5.20
CA LEU A 620 -2.30 24.30 6.54
C LEU A 620 -2.49 23.13 7.50
N ILE A 621 -1.51 22.87 8.37
CA ILE A 621 -1.61 21.85 9.43
C ILE A 621 -2.05 22.54 10.71
N GLY A 622 -3.31 22.33 11.11
CA GLY A 622 -3.85 22.83 12.36
C GLY A 622 -3.29 22.11 13.60
N ARG A 623 -3.78 22.48 14.80
CA ARG A 623 -3.38 21.83 16.06
C ARG A 623 -3.69 20.32 16.06
N ASN A 624 -4.76 19.90 15.38
CA ASN A 624 -5.12 18.48 15.25
C ASN A 624 -4.47 17.83 14.02
N ARG A 625 -3.19 17.43 14.16
CA ARG A 625 -2.40 16.81 13.08
C ARG A 625 -3.01 15.50 12.56
N ALA A 626 -3.78 14.78 13.36
CA ALA A 626 -4.36 13.50 12.95
C ALA A 626 -5.46 13.66 11.88
N GLU A 627 -6.31 14.69 12.03
CA GLU A 627 -7.44 14.95 11.15
C GLU A 627 -7.01 15.46 9.77
N SER A 628 -5.97 16.31 9.73
CA SER A 628 -5.40 16.85 8.48
C SER A 628 -4.91 15.76 7.51
N PHE A 629 -4.54 14.58 8.01
CA PHE A 629 -3.98 13.50 7.21
C PHE A 629 -4.91 12.27 7.04
N THR A 630 -6.13 12.30 7.60
CA THR A 630 -7.14 11.23 7.42
C THR A 630 -7.41 10.93 5.94
N GLN A 631 -7.31 11.94 5.10
CA GLN A 631 -7.51 11.82 3.66
C GLN A 631 -6.46 10.92 2.96
N ILE A 632 -5.22 10.86 3.48
CA ILE A 632 -4.18 9.95 2.97
C ILE A 632 -4.63 8.50 3.19
N LYS A 633 -5.13 8.19 4.39
CA LYS A 633 -5.70 6.89 4.74
C LYS A 633 -6.87 6.54 3.81
N GLU A 634 -7.79 7.48 3.57
CA GLU A 634 -8.90 7.24 2.63
C GLU A 634 -8.42 6.95 1.20
N ARG A 635 -7.41 7.66 0.70
CA ARG A 635 -6.85 7.44 -0.63
C ARG A 635 -6.20 6.06 -0.75
N VAL A 636 -5.38 5.67 0.22
CA VAL A 636 -4.78 4.33 0.28
C VAL A 636 -5.88 3.28 0.35
N TRP A 637 -6.90 3.47 1.19
CA TRP A 637 -8.04 2.56 1.29
C TRP A 637 -8.79 2.41 -0.04
N GLN A 638 -9.11 3.50 -0.73
CA GLN A 638 -9.83 3.45 -2.02
C GLN A 638 -9.05 2.68 -3.09
N LYS A 639 -7.70 2.75 -3.05
CA LYS A 639 -6.85 1.94 -3.93
C LYS A 639 -6.89 0.47 -3.54
N LEU A 640 -6.68 0.16 -2.26
CA LEU A 640 -6.71 -1.21 -1.73
C LEU A 640 -8.06 -1.89 -1.98
N LYS A 641 -9.18 -1.22 -1.71
CA LYS A 641 -10.53 -1.70 -2.03
C LYS A 641 -10.75 -1.94 -3.53
N GLY A 642 -10.16 -1.09 -4.36
CA GLY A 642 -10.19 -1.26 -5.82
C GLY A 642 -9.35 -2.43 -6.31
N TRP A 643 -8.43 -2.95 -5.50
CA TRP A 643 -7.59 -4.10 -5.80
C TRP A 643 -8.29 -5.35 -5.30
N LYS A 644 -8.73 -6.17 -6.24
CA LYS A 644 -9.52 -7.36 -5.94
C LYS A 644 -8.61 -8.41 -5.36
N GLU A 645 -8.64 -8.53 -4.04
CA GLU A 645 -7.80 -9.41 -3.24
C GLU A 645 -7.77 -10.84 -3.81
N LYS A 646 -8.93 -11.40 -4.16
CA LYS A 646 -9.07 -12.78 -4.67
C LYS A 646 -8.44 -13.05 -6.05
N LEU A 647 -8.00 -12.04 -6.79
CA LEU A 647 -7.55 -12.19 -8.19
C LEU A 647 -6.08 -11.85 -8.42
N LEU A 648 -5.35 -11.52 -7.37
CA LEU A 648 -3.94 -11.12 -7.42
C LEU A 648 -3.08 -12.18 -6.76
N SER A 649 -1.99 -12.57 -7.42
CA SER A 649 -0.94 -13.39 -6.79
C SER A 649 -0.26 -12.62 -5.65
N GLN A 650 0.46 -13.34 -4.78
CA GLN A 650 1.23 -12.72 -3.69
C GLN A 650 2.24 -11.71 -4.24
N ALA A 651 2.97 -12.07 -5.32
CA ALA A 651 3.88 -11.18 -6.02
C ALA A 651 3.15 -9.94 -6.59
N GLY A 652 1.99 -10.12 -7.24
CA GLY A 652 1.19 -9.01 -7.76
C GLY A 652 0.72 -8.02 -6.68
N ARG A 653 0.39 -8.51 -5.49
CA ARG A 653 0.07 -7.67 -4.31
C ARG A 653 1.28 -6.87 -3.84
N GLU A 654 2.48 -7.45 -3.90
CA GLU A 654 3.71 -6.81 -3.40
C GLU A 654 4.02 -5.58 -4.24
N VAL A 655 3.98 -5.78 -5.56
CA VAL A 655 4.23 -4.73 -6.54
C VAL A 655 3.20 -3.62 -6.39
N LEU A 656 1.92 -3.95 -6.17
CA LEU A 656 0.87 -2.97 -5.91
C LEU A 656 1.09 -2.15 -4.63
N ILE A 657 1.48 -2.83 -3.56
CA ILE A 657 1.79 -2.18 -2.29
C ILE A 657 2.94 -1.20 -2.48
N LYS A 658 4.07 -1.66 -3.04
CA LYS A 658 5.27 -0.85 -3.24
C LYS A 658 5.03 0.30 -4.21
N ALA A 659 4.49 0.02 -5.40
CA ALA A 659 4.36 0.99 -6.47
C ALA A 659 3.21 2.00 -6.26
N VAL A 660 2.19 1.67 -5.46
CA VAL A 660 1.01 2.53 -5.32
C VAL A 660 0.61 2.81 -3.88
N ALA A 661 0.49 1.79 -3.02
CA ALA A 661 0.00 2.02 -1.65
C ALA A 661 1.02 2.76 -0.78
N GLN A 662 2.31 2.46 -0.93
CA GLN A 662 3.42 3.12 -0.23
C GLN A 662 3.79 4.47 -0.88
N ALA A 663 3.63 4.60 -2.20
CA ALA A 663 3.93 5.85 -2.91
C ALA A 663 3.03 7.03 -2.46
N ILE A 664 1.76 6.77 -2.13
CA ILE A 664 0.81 7.79 -1.67
C ILE A 664 1.29 8.48 -0.38
N PRO A 665 1.54 7.77 0.74
CA PRO A 665 2.06 8.39 1.95
C PRO A 665 3.51 8.85 1.78
N ALA A 666 4.35 8.19 0.96
CA ALA A 666 5.72 8.63 0.71
C ALA A 666 5.77 10.06 0.13
N TYR A 667 4.87 10.38 -0.81
CA TYR A 667 4.74 11.76 -1.33
C TYR A 667 4.46 12.74 -0.19
N SER A 668 3.49 12.46 0.69
CA SER A 668 3.19 13.35 1.82
C SER A 668 4.29 13.38 2.89
N MET A 669 5.00 12.26 3.11
CA MET A 669 6.13 12.16 4.04
C MET A 669 7.35 12.98 3.60
N SER A 670 7.50 13.25 2.30
CA SER A 670 8.56 14.13 1.80
C SER A 670 8.42 15.59 2.29
N TYR A 671 7.23 15.99 2.73
CA TYR A 671 6.92 17.33 3.24
C TYR A 671 6.68 17.35 4.75
N PHE A 672 5.99 16.33 5.25
CA PHE A 672 5.46 16.33 6.61
C PHE A 672 5.81 15.06 7.37
N ARG A 673 6.18 15.24 8.64
CA ARG A 673 6.26 14.13 9.58
C ARG A 673 4.84 13.66 9.93
N LEU A 674 4.41 12.54 9.34
CA LEU A 674 3.09 11.96 9.63
C LEU A 674 3.00 11.46 11.09
N PRO A 675 1.82 11.57 11.73
CA PRO A 675 1.60 11.00 13.06
C PRO A 675 1.86 9.49 13.09
N ILE A 676 2.55 9.00 14.12
CA ILE A 676 2.87 7.56 14.29
C ILE A 676 1.60 6.70 14.26
N GLN A 677 0.50 7.20 14.82
CA GLN A 677 -0.78 6.51 14.78
C GLN A 677 -1.28 6.29 13.34
N LEU A 678 -1.19 7.31 12.48
CA LEU A 678 -1.58 7.18 11.07
C LEU A 678 -0.68 6.18 10.33
N CYS A 679 0.63 6.19 10.60
CA CYS A 679 1.55 5.21 10.03
C CYS A 679 1.16 3.78 10.43
N ARG A 680 0.85 3.55 11.72
CA ARG A 680 0.36 2.25 12.21
C ARG A 680 -0.96 1.84 11.55
N GLU A 681 -1.88 2.78 11.34
CA GLU A 681 -3.15 2.50 10.65
C GLU A 681 -2.95 2.11 9.18
N LEU A 682 -2.08 2.83 8.46
CA LEU A 682 -1.70 2.51 7.08
C LEU A 682 -1.01 1.14 6.99
N GLU A 683 -0.08 0.86 7.90
CA GLU A 683 0.56 -0.45 8.00
C GLU A 683 -0.45 -1.57 8.21
N VAL A 684 -1.41 -1.40 9.13
CA VAL A 684 -2.47 -2.38 9.37
C VAL A 684 -3.30 -2.61 8.10
N MET A 685 -3.63 -1.57 7.35
CA MET A 685 -4.38 -1.70 6.10
C MET A 685 -3.59 -2.44 5.02
N ILE A 686 -2.31 -2.08 4.83
CA ILE A 686 -1.42 -2.73 3.86
C ILE A 686 -1.19 -4.20 4.25
N ARG A 687 -0.98 -4.49 5.53
CA ARG A 687 -0.83 -5.86 6.05
C ARG A 687 -2.07 -6.70 5.83
N ARG A 688 -3.26 -6.16 6.11
CA ARG A 688 -4.53 -6.87 5.86
C ARG A 688 -4.68 -7.24 4.38
N PHE A 689 -4.41 -6.30 3.49
CA PHE A 689 -4.45 -6.53 2.05
C PHE A 689 -3.42 -7.57 1.60
N TRP A 690 -2.20 -7.57 2.15
CA TRP A 690 -1.19 -8.57 1.83
C TRP A 690 -1.62 -9.99 2.19
N TRP A 691 -2.22 -10.19 3.37
CA TRP A 691 -2.51 -11.52 3.93
C TRP A 691 -3.92 -12.09 3.63
N SER A 692 -4.77 -11.38 2.90
CA SER A 692 -6.20 -11.73 2.79
C SER A 692 -6.59 -12.93 1.91
N ASN A 693 -5.66 -13.70 1.32
CA ASN A 693 -5.99 -14.65 0.25
C ASN A 693 -6.25 -16.12 0.63
N ASN A 694 -6.18 -16.53 1.91
CA ASN A 694 -6.45 -17.93 2.27
C ASN A 694 -7.85 -18.09 2.88
N PRO A 695 -8.86 -18.56 2.12
CA PRO A 695 -10.18 -18.86 2.68
C PRO A 695 -10.13 -19.97 3.75
N GLU A 696 -9.11 -20.83 3.75
CA GLU A 696 -8.94 -21.91 4.73
C GLU A 696 -8.05 -21.55 5.93
N GLN A 697 -7.30 -20.44 5.89
CA GLN A 697 -6.47 -20.01 7.01
C GLN A 697 -7.05 -18.76 7.65
N LYS A 698 -7.55 -18.91 8.89
CA LYS A 698 -7.94 -17.76 9.74
C LYS A 698 -6.83 -16.72 9.71
N LYS A 699 -7.20 -15.48 9.32
CA LYS A 699 -6.38 -14.26 9.28
C LYS A 699 -5.37 -14.25 10.44
N ILE A 700 -4.10 -14.54 10.14
CA ILE A 700 -3.04 -14.57 11.15
C ILE A 700 -2.59 -13.13 11.44
N ASN A 701 -3.20 -12.49 12.45
CA ASN A 701 -2.65 -11.29 13.08
C ASN A 701 -1.55 -11.74 14.05
N TRP A 702 -0.27 -11.61 13.69
CA TRP A 702 0.80 -11.82 14.68
C TRP A 702 0.95 -10.60 15.59
N GLY A 703 0.49 -10.75 16.83
CA GLY A 703 1.39 -10.61 17.98
C GLY A 703 1.29 -11.92 18.74
N SER A 704 2.32 -12.78 18.66
CA SER A 704 2.31 -14.03 19.43
C SER A 704 2.32 -13.71 20.93
N TYR A 705 1.50 -14.45 21.69
CA TYR A 705 1.50 -14.44 23.15
C TYR A 705 2.90 -14.68 23.74
N ALA A 706 3.77 -15.41 23.03
CA ALA A 706 5.16 -15.62 23.46
C ALA A 706 5.97 -14.32 23.41
N TRP A 707 5.88 -13.55 22.33
CA TRP A 707 6.66 -12.31 22.18
C TRP A 707 6.21 -11.22 23.16
N GLN A 708 4.90 -11.12 23.40
CA GLN A 708 4.35 -10.20 24.39
C GLN A 708 4.76 -10.59 25.81
N SER A 709 4.86 -11.89 26.11
CA SER A 709 5.32 -12.39 27.41
C SER A 709 6.83 -12.17 27.62
N ILE A 710 7.65 -12.33 26.57
CA ILE A 710 9.10 -12.07 26.63
C ILE A 710 9.39 -10.59 26.89
N ILE A 711 8.68 -9.68 26.23
CA ILE A 711 8.82 -8.23 26.45
C ILE A 711 8.47 -7.88 27.90
N LYS A 712 7.42 -8.48 28.47
CA LYS A 712 7.06 -8.28 29.89
C LYS A 712 8.10 -8.82 30.86
N ALA A 713 8.71 -9.98 30.56
CA ALA A 713 9.74 -10.57 31.42
C ALA A 713 11.01 -9.72 31.50
N ARG A 714 11.33 -8.95 30.45
CA ARG A 714 12.50 -8.03 30.44
C ARG A 714 12.45 -7.01 31.58
N GLU A 715 11.28 -6.44 31.86
CA GLU A 715 11.14 -5.44 32.93
C GLU A 715 11.41 -6.04 34.31
N VAL A 716 11.00 -7.29 34.53
CA VAL A 716 11.23 -8.04 35.78
C VAL A 716 12.73 -8.29 35.99
N LEU A 717 13.43 -8.71 34.93
CA LEU A 717 14.86 -8.98 34.97
C LEU A 717 15.69 -7.72 35.23
N LEU A 718 15.33 -6.59 34.59
CA LEU A 718 16.02 -5.32 34.80
C LEU A 718 15.76 -4.71 36.18
N LYS A 719 14.56 -4.90 36.74
CA LYS A 719 14.22 -4.41 38.08
C LYS A 719 14.76 -5.29 39.21
N GLY A 720 15.07 -6.57 38.96
CA GLY A 720 15.51 -7.50 40.01
C GLY A 720 16.99 -7.91 39.94
N GLY A 721 17.67 -7.75 38.80
CA GLY A 721 19.06 -8.18 38.64
C GLY A 721 20.10 -7.18 39.17
N VAL A 722 21.26 -7.70 39.58
CA VAL A 722 22.39 -6.95 40.15
C VAL A 722 23.69 -7.41 39.51
N TRP A 723 24.56 -6.46 39.19
CA TRP A 723 25.89 -6.72 38.69
C TRP A 723 26.84 -7.12 39.82
N ARG A 724 27.63 -8.16 39.59
CA ARG A 724 28.76 -8.52 40.44
C ARG A 724 30.03 -7.97 39.80
N VAL A 725 30.75 -7.15 40.55
CA VAL A 725 32.02 -6.54 40.13
C VAL A 725 33.05 -7.63 39.89
N GLY A 726 33.64 -7.60 38.70
CA GLY A 726 34.80 -8.38 38.32
C GLY A 726 35.94 -7.43 37.96
N ASP A 727 36.12 -7.16 36.67
CA ASP A 727 37.11 -6.23 36.13
C ASP A 727 36.65 -4.75 36.14
N GLY A 728 35.36 -4.53 36.40
CA GLY A 728 34.70 -3.24 36.60
C GLY A 728 34.39 -2.47 35.32
N THR A 729 34.77 -2.99 34.14
CA THR A 729 34.76 -2.26 32.86
C THR A 729 33.37 -2.08 32.26
N LYS A 730 32.38 -2.88 32.67
CA LYS A 730 31.01 -2.87 32.12
C LYS A 730 30.00 -2.23 33.05
N ILE A 731 30.34 -2.08 34.33
CA ILE A 731 29.43 -1.57 35.36
C ILE A 731 29.56 -0.05 35.44
N LYS A 732 28.49 0.68 35.13
CA LYS A 732 28.42 2.13 35.33
C LYS A 732 28.13 2.43 36.79
N ILE A 733 29.00 3.21 37.43
CA ILE A 733 29.00 3.48 38.88
C ILE A 733 27.60 3.92 39.38
N TRP A 734 26.99 4.93 38.73
CA TRP A 734 25.72 5.52 39.18
C TRP A 734 24.46 5.01 38.46
N LYS A 735 24.58 4.25 37.36
CA LYS A 735 23.42 3.78 36.55
C LYS A 735 23.07 2.32 36.81
N ASN A 736 24.01 1.52 37.31
CA ASN A 736 23.81 0.09 37.53
C ASN A 736 23.67 -0.23 39.01
N ARG A 737 23.00 -1.34 39.30
CA ARG A 737 22.90 -1.89 40.66
C ARG A 737 24.01 -2.90 40.84
N TRP A 738 24.94 -2.66 41.74
CA TRP A 738 26.13 -3.50 41.91
C TRP A 738 26.65 -3.63 43.35
N LEU A 739 25.96 -3.00 44.31
CA LEU A 739 26.22 -3.16 45.74
C LEU A 739 25.55 -4.45 46.25
N LEU A 740 26.11 -5.03 47.32
CA LEU A 740 25.74 -6.35 47.83
C LEU A 740 24.51 -6.35 48.76
N GLU A 741 24.24 -5.24 49.44
CA GLU A 741 23.18 -5.14 50.44
C GLU A 741 21.78 -5.15 49.83
N ASP A 742 20.87 -5.96 50.39
CA ASP A 742 19.53 -6.19 49.84
C ASP A 742 18.68 -4.91 49.72
N ASN A 743 18.83 -3.98 50.68
CA ASN A 743 18.11 -2.72 50.74
C ASN A 743 18.88 -1.56 50.09
N HIS A 744 20.14 -1.77 49.68
CA HIS A 744 21.07 -0.74 49.23
C HIS A 744 21.89 -1.22 48.03
N ARG A 745 21.20 -1.60 46.95
CA ARG A 745 21.81 -2.20 45.74
C ARG A 745 22.34 -1.18 44.74
N SER A 746 22.04 0.10 44.92
CA SER A 746 22.41 1.21 44.03
C SER A 746 22.99 2.35 44.84
N ILE A 747 24.00 3.01 44.29
CA ILE A 747 24.64 4.17 44.91
C ILE A 747 23.62 5.30 45.08
N VAL A 748 23.52 5.81 46.30
CA VAL A 748 22.64 6.93 46.65
C VAL A 748 23.37 8.26 46.49
N THR A 749 24.69 8.28 46.69
CA THR A 749 25.54 9.46 46.53
C THR A 749 25.47 9.99 45.10
N HIS A 750 25.06 11.25 44.97
CA HIS A 750 25.00 11.92 43.67
C HIS A 750 26.39 12.35 43.20
N GLY A 751 26.88 11.75 42.11
CA GLY A 751 28.13 12.16 41.47
C GLY A 751 27.97 13.40 40.55
N PRO A 752 29.07 14.13 40.26
CA PRO A 752 29.09 15.20 39.25
C PRO A 752 28.61 14.70 37.87
N GLN A 753 27.88 15.54 37.11
CA GLN A 753 27.32 15.16 35.79
C GLN A 753 28.37 14.63 34.80
N LEU A 754 29.60 15.14 34.86
CA LEU A 754 30.73 14.71 34.02
C LEU A 754 31.19 13.26 34.29
N LEU A 755 30.82 12.67 35.44
CA LEU A 755 31.25 11.33 35.84
C LEU A 755 30.13 10.27 35.74
N GLN A 756 28.92 10.62 35.28
CA GLN A 756 27.77 9.69 35.24
C GLN A 756 27.96 8.46 34.34
N ASP A 757 28.91 8.51 33.41
CA ASP A 757 29.26 7.40 32.52
C ASP A 757 30.57 6.70 32.90
N CYS A 758 31.17 7.04 34.04
CA CYS A 758 32.34 6.33 34.57
C CYS A 758 31.97 4.91 35.00
N THR A 759 32.94 4.02 34.83
CA THR A 759 32.85 2.58 35.11
C THR A 759 33.59 2.24 36.40
N VAL A 760 33.17 1.14 37.05
CA VAL A 760 33.69 0.73 38.36
C VAL A 760 35.19 0.42 38.32
N ASP A 761 35.75 0.07 37.17
CA ASP A 761 37.19 -0.13 37.01
C ASP A 761 38.03 1.11 37.34
N GLN A 762 37.46 2.31 37.22
CA GLN A 762 38.13 3.56 37.60
C GLN A 762 38.28 3.74 39.10
N LEU A 763 37.57 2.93 39.91
CA LEU A 763 37.71 2.88 41.37
C LEU A 763 38.69 1.79 41.82
N ILE A 764 39.26 1.02 40.88
CA ILE A 764 40.12 -0.15 41.15
C ILE A 764 41.56 0.17 40.73
N ILE A 765 42.51 -0.02 41.65
CA ILE A 765 43.95 0.09 41.39
C ILE A 765 44.44 -1.19 40.70
N LYS A 766 44.80 -1.09 39.42
CA LYS A 766 45.37 -2.20 38.64
C LYS A 766 46.91 -2.14 38.61
N PRO A 767 47.62 -3.29 38.60
CA PRO A 767 47.13 -4.67 38.51
C PRO A 767 46.79 -5.33 39.86
N ARG A 768 46.98 -4.64 40.99
CA ARG A 768 46.79 -5.21 42.34
C ARG A 768 45.35 -5.62 42.65
N MET A 769 44.37 -5.11 41.91
CA MET A 769 42.94 -5.38 42.11
C MET A 769 42.48 -5.01 43.52
N GLU A 770 42.94 -3.85 44.00
CA GLU A 770 42.54 -3.25 45.27
C GLU A 770 41.66 -2.02 45.02
N TRP A 771 40.73 -1.74 45.92
CA TRP A 771 39.93 -0.52 45.86
C TRP A 771 40.80 0.71 46.16
N ASP A 772 40.69 1.76 45.34
CA ASP A 772 41.29 3.06 45.64
C ASP A 772 40.52 3.74 46.78
N SER A 773 40.88 3.38 48.01
CA SER A 773 40.16 3.81 49.22
C SER A 773 40.17 5.33 49.37
N ALA A 774 41.28 6.00 49.01
CA ALA A 774 41.37 7.46 49.07
C ALA A 774 40.44 8.14 48.05
N LEU A 775 40.32 7.57 46.84
CA LEU A 775 39.40 8.07 45.83
C LEU A 775 37.93 7.80 46.20
N ILE A 776 37.63 6.61 46.72
CA ILE A 776 36.27 6.20 47.10
C ILE A 776 35.76 7.05 48.27
N ASP A 777 36.58 7.25 49.31
CA ASP A 777 36.18 8.06 50.49
C ASP A 777 36.01 9.54 50.13
N LYS A 778 36.63 10.01 49.04
CA LYS A 778 36.44 11.37 48.52
C LYS A 778 35.20 11.52 47.63
N LEU A 779 34.79 10.47 46.92
CA LEU A 779 33.73 10.52 45.90
C LEU A 779 32.35 10.07 46.41
N PHE A 780 32.30 9.22 47.44
CA PHE A 780 31.06 8.63 47.94
C PHE A 780 30.78 9.04 49.40
N LEU A 781 29.49 9.12 49.78
CA LEU A 781 29.11 9.27 51.19
C LEU A 781 29.62 8.06 51.98
N PRO A 782 29.92 8.20 53.29
CA PRO A 782 30.47 7.11 54.09
C PRO A 782 29.71 5.79 53.97
N TYR A 783 28.37 5.86 53.89
CA TYR A 783 27.49 4.71 53.72
C TYR A 783 27.69 3.97 52.38
N ASP A 784 27.87 4.69 51.27
CA ASP A 784 28.17 4.09 49.96
C ASP A 784 29.64 3.65 49.86
N ALA A 785 30.56 4.45 50.40
CA ALA A 785 32.00 4.18 50.39
C ALA A 785 32.33 2.88 51.11
N GLU A 786 31.73 2.65 52.28
CA GLU A 786 31.89 1.41 53.05
C GLU A 786 31.28 0.21 52.31
N ALA A 787 30.10 0.36 51.72
CA ALA A 787 29.47 -0.68 50.92
C ALA A 787 30.30 -1.07 49.69
N ILE A 788 30.99 -0.11 49.04
CA ILE A 788 31.89 -0.37 47.91
C ILE A 788 33.14 -1.12 48.40
N LYS A 789 33.80 -0.62 49.45
CA LYS A 789 35.05 -1.22 49.99
C LYS A 789 34.84 -2.65 50.50
N ASN A 790 33.62 -2.99 50.96
CA ASN A 790 33.26 -4.33 51.41
C ASN A 790 33.06 -5.35 50.28
N ILE A 791 33.10 -4.93 49.00
CA ILE A 791 33.00 -5.86 47.87
C ILE A 791 34.39 -6.49 47.64
N PRO A 792 34.56 -7.82 47.80
CA PRO A 792 35.86 -8.44 47.58
C PRO A 792 36.19 -8.43 46.07
N LEU A 793 37.34 -7.85 45.73
CA LEU A 793 37.90 -7.92 44.39
C LEU A 793 38.74 -9.19 44.24
N SER A 794 38.78 -9.74 43.03
CA SER A 794 39.58 -10.93 42.73
C SER A 794 40.83 -10.55 41.96
N ASP A 795 41.99 -11.01 42.43
CA ASP A 795 43.30 -10.82 41.77
C ASP A 795 43.32 -11.33 40.32
N ARG A 796 42.41 -12.24 39.96
CA ARG A 796 42.28 -12.79 38.61
C ARG A 796 41.47 -11.90 37.65
N ALA A 797 40.91 -10.78 38.13
CA ALA A 797 40.10 -9.83 37.37
C ALA A 797 39.07 -10.50 36.42
N PRO A 798 38.18 -11.36 36.92
CA PRO A 798 37.18 -12.03 36.07
C PRO A 798 36.24 -10.99 35.43
N PRO A 799 35.60 -11.28 34.29
CA PRO A 799 34.69 -10.32 33.66
C PRO A 799 33.46 -10.07 34.53
N ASP A 800 32.97 -8.82 34.54
CA ASP A 800 31.72 -8.43 35.21
C ASP A 800 30.53 -9.34 34.84
N LYS A 801 29.74 -9.76 35.84
CA LYS A 801 28.59 -10.68 35.65
C LYS A 801 27.27 -10.09 36.14
N PHE A 802 26.21 -10.25 35.36
CA PHE A 802 24.85 -9.88 35.78
C PHE A 802 24.17 -11.08 36.46
N CYS A 803 23.79 -10.91 37.73
CA CYS A 803 23.30 -11.98 38.60
C CYS A 803 21.86 -11.70 39.07
N TRP A 804 21.10 -12.77 39.26
CA TRP A 804 19.78 -12.72 39.90
C TRP A 804 19.92 -13.03 41.40
N PRO A 805 19.66 -12.08 42.30
CA PRO A 805 19.86 -12.27 43.74
C PRO A 805 18.85 -13.20 44.39
N GLY A 806 17.69 -13.43 43.76
CA GLY A 806 16.65 -14.31 44.31
C GLY A 806 17.00 -15.80 44.27
N THR A 807 18.23 -16.16 43.91
CA THR A 807 18.77 -17.52 43.93
C THR A 807 20.25 -17.50 44.35
N ALA A 808 20.67 -18.46 45.18
CA ALA A 808 22.04 -18.50 45.72
C ALA A 808 23.14 -18.65 44.63
N ASN A 809 22.79 -19.23 43.48
CA ASN A 809 23.70 -19.40 42.34
C ASN A 809 23.68 -18.22 41.36
N GLY A 810 22.89 -17.17 41.61
CA GLY A 810 22.80 -16.00 40.73
C GLY A 810 22.00 -16.25 39.44
N LEU A 811 21.39 -17.42 39.25
CA LEU A 811 20.65 -17.77 38.03
C LEU A 811 19.14 -17.51 38.19
N TYR A 812 18.56 -16.78 37.25
CA TYR A 812 17.12 -16.53 37.24
C TYR A 812 16.32 -17.83 37.09
N THR A 813 15.30 -18.01 37.93
CA THR A 813 14.28 -19.06 37.75
C THR A 813 12.89 -18.44 37.71
N VAL A 814 11.95 -19.09 37.02
CA VAL A 814 10.55 -18.63 36.98
C VAL A 814 9.95 -18.56 38.39
N LYS A 815 10.33 -19.49 39.27
CA LYS A 815 9.92 -19.52 40.68
C LYS A 815 10.43 -18.29 41.43
N SER A 816 11.73 -17.98 41.32
CA SER A 816 12.32 -16.81 42.00
C SER A 816 11.80 -15.48 41.44
N GLY A 817 11.56 -15.40 40.13
CA GLY A 817 10.91 -14.25 39.49
C GLY A 817 9.49 -14.01 39.98
N TYR A 818 8.69 -15.08 40.11
CA TYR A 818 7.32 -15.00 40.64
C TYR A 818 7.28 -14.55 42.11
N HIS A 819 8.15 -15.10 42.97
CA HIS A 819 8.25 -14.67 44.36
C HIS A 819 8.70 -13.22 44.51
N SER A 820 9.65 -12.77 43.68
CA SER A 820 10.11 -11.36 43.66
C SER A 820 8.98 -10.40 43.26
N LEU A 821 8.19 -10.75 42.25
CA LEU A 821 7.01 -9.96 41.84
C LEU A 821 5.92 -9.91 42.92
N LEU A 822 5.62 -11.05 43.55
CA LEU A 822 4.69 -11.13 44.68
C LEU A 822 5.15 -10.28 45.88
N HIS A 823 6.46 -10.26 46.16
CA HIS A 823 7.02 -9.44 47.24
C HIS A 823 6.88 -7.94 46.92
N TYR A 824 7.12 -7.57 45.66
CA TYR A 824 6.96 -6.19 45.17
C TYR A 824 5.50 -5.73 45.20
N GLU A 825 4.55 -6.59 44.80
CA GLU A 825 3.10 -6.31 44.90
C GLU A 825 2.62 -6.22 46.35
N LYS A 826 3.11 -7.10 47.24
CA LYS A 826 2.76 -7.06 48.68
C LYS A 826 3.26 -5.81 49.40
N GLN A 827 4.39 -5.25 48.98
CA GLN A 827 4.90 -3.97 49.51
C GLN A 827 4.05 -2.76 49.08
N HIS A 828 3.22 -2.89 48.03
CA HIS A 828 2.40 -1.81 47.49
C HIS A 828 0.89 -1.95 47.80
N LEU A 829 0.48 -2.94 48.61
CA LEU A 829 -0.90 -3.19 49.02
C LEU A 829 -1.07 -3.01 50.54
N PRO A 830 -2.08 -2.25 51.03
CA PRO A 830 -2.41 -2.25 52.45
C PRO A 830 -2.96 -3.63 52.86
N GLY A 831 -2.45 -4.20 53.95
CA GLY A 831 -2.74 -5.57 54.37
C GLY A 831 -4.22 -5.81 54.71
N SER A 832 -4.75 -6.97 54.32
CA SER A 832 -6.06 -7.47 54.76
C SER A 832 -5.98 -8.92 55.25
N SER A 833 -6.58 -9.17 56.41
CA SER A 833 -6.58 -10.42 57.16
C SER A 833 -7.74 -11.33 56.74
N THR A 834 -7.53 -12.26 55.82
CA THR A 834 -8.44 -13.41 55.66
C THR A 834 -7.65 -14.65 55.24
N LYS A 835 -7.60 -15.64 56.13
CA LYS A 835 -6.96 -16.95 55.88
C LYS A 835 -7.85 -17.78 54.93
N ASP A 836 -7.23 -18.40 53.92
CA ASP A 836 -7.87 -19.20 52.86
C ASP A 836 -8.57 -20.44 53.47
N THR A 837 -9.90 -20.40 53.60
CA THR A 837 -10.76 -21.40 54.27
C THR A 837 -10.77 -22.80 53.61
N LEU A 838 -10.07 -22.98 52.49
CA LEU A 838 -10.09 -24.21 51.68
C LEU A 838 -8.83 -25.09 51.86
N GLN A 839 -7.83 -24.63 52.61
CA GLN A 839 -6.55 -25.35 52.80
C GLN A 839 -6.69 -26.79 53.34
N PRO A 840 -7.58 -27.10 54.30
CA PRO A 840 -7.73 -28.46 54.84
C PRO A 840 -8.27 -29.46 53.80
N ILE A 841 -9.14 -28.99 52.91
CA ILE A 841 -9.75 -29.79 51.84
C ILE A 841 -8.69 -30.19 50.81
N TRP A 842 -7.72 -29.32 50.51
CA TRP A 842 -6.65 -29.62 49.57
C TRP A 842 -5.71 -30.69 50.10
N ASN A 843 -5.35 -30.63 51.38
CA ASN A 843 -4.53 -31.66 52.00
C ASN A 843 -5.20 -33.05 51.92
N SER A 844 -6.53 -33.09 52.08
CA SER A 844 -7.32 -34.33 51.94
C SER A 844 -7.41 -34.81 50.48
N VAL A 845 -7.72 -33.96 49.50
CA VAL A 845 -7.79 -34.37 48.07
C VAL A 845 -6.44 -34.90 47.55
N TRP A 846 -5.33 -34.31 47.98
CA TRP A 846 -4.00 -34.71 47.55
C TRP A 846 -3.44 -35.94 48.29
N SER A 847 -3.99 -36.30 49.45
CA SER A 847 -3.61 -37.50 50.20
C SER A 847 -4.30 -38.80 49.74
N LEU A 848 -5.37 -38.70 48.94
CA LEU A 848 -6.08 -39.87 48.39
C LEU A 848 -5.22 -40.70 47.42
N GLN A 849 -5.27 -42.03 47.53
CA GLN A 849 -4.49 -42.97 46.71
C GLN A 849 -5.14 -43.26 45.35
N ILE A 850 -5.45 -42.19 44.61
CA ILE A 850 -6.06 -42.22 43.28
C ILE A 850 -5.10 -41.64 42.22
N PRO A 851 -5.27 -41.97 40.92
CA PRO A 851 -4.44 -41.41 39.86
C PRO A 851 -4.41 -39.88 39.86
N LYS A 852 -3.24 -39.27 39.60
CA LYS A 852 -3.04 -37.81 39.65
C LYS A 852 -4.02 -37.01 38.80
N LYS A 853 -4.40 -37.54 37.63
CA LYS A 853 -5.43 -36.92 36.77
C LYS A 853 -6.80 -36.79 37.45
N CYS A 854 -7.16 -37.73 38.32
CA CYS A 854 -8.41 -37.70 39.09
C CYS A 854 -8.31 -36.69 40.26
N GLN A 855 -7.14 -36.60 40.93
CA GLN A 855 -6.89 -35.55 41.94
C GLN A 855 -6.95 -34.14 41.33
N HIS A 856 -6.29 -33.92 40.18
CA HIS A 856 -6.36 -32.65 39.45
C HIS A 856 -7.76 -32.31 38.96
N TYR A 857 -8.55 -33.31 38.56
CA TYR A 857 -9.95 -33.12 38.22
C TYR A 857 -10.76 -32.65 39.42
N ALA A 858 -10.62 -33.30 40.58
CA ALA A 858 -11.29 -32.90 41.81
C ALA A 858 -10.94 -31.46 42.20
N TRP A 859 -9.66 -31.09 42.18
CA TRP A 859 -9.22 -29.71 42.43
C TRP A 859 -9.85 -28.70 41.46
N ARG A 860 -9.87 -28.99 40.15
CA ARG A 860 -10.50 -28.09 39.15
C ARG A 860 -12.01 -28.00 39.33
N ALA A 861 -12.65 -29.09 39.75
CA ALA A 861 -14.09 -29.10 40.02
C ALA A 861 -14.42 -28.21 41.22
N SER A 862 -13.68 -28.34 42.32
CA SER A 862 -13.89 -27.59 43.57
C SER A 862 -13.53 -26.10 43.49
N ARG A 863 -12.75 -25.66 42.48
CA ARG A 863 -12.43 -24.25 42.22
C ARG A 863 -13.28 -23.62 41.10
N GLU A 864 -14.39 -24.26 40.72
CA GLU A 864 -15.23 -23.86 39.59
C GLU A 864 -14.42 -23.61 38.30
N ALA A 865 -13.34 -24.37 38.10
CA ALA A 865 -12.40 -24.15 37.02
C ALA A 865 -12.66 -25.04 35.79
N LEU A 866 -13.62 -25.98 35.89
CA LEU A 866 -14.00 -26.84 34.78
C LEU A 866 -14.73 -26.06 33.67
N PRO A 867 -14.47 -26.37 32.39
CA PRO A 867 -15.08 -25.71 31.23
C PRO A 867 -16.54 -26.16 31.03
N THR A 868 -17.40 -25.76 31.96
CA THR A 868 -18.85 -25.88 31.85
C THR A 868 -19.40 -24.72 31.02
N ARG A 869 -20.63 -24.85 30.49
CA ARG A 869 -21.25 -23.78 29.70
C ARG A 869 -21.33 -22.47 30.50
N VAL A 870 -21.68 -22.56 31.78
CA VAL A 870 -21.73 -21.44 32.73
C VAL A 870 -20.36 -20.77 32.90
N ASN A 871 -19.29 -21.54 33.15
CA ASN A 871 -17.95 -20.97 33.34
C ASN A 871 -17.34 -20.41 32.05
N LEU A 872 -17.64 -21.01 30.90
CA LEU A 872 -17.23 -20.49 29.60
C LEU A 872 -17.97 -19.16 29.28
N CYS A 873 -19.27 -19.05 29.61
CA CYS A 873 -20.02 -17.80 29.52
C CYS A 873 -19.45 -16.73 30.48
N ARG A 874 -19.18 -17.07 31.75
CA ARG A 874 -18.57 -16.17 32.74
C ARG A 874 -17.21 -15.65 32.26
N ARG A 875 -16.45 -16.48 31.55
CA ARG A 875 -15.14 -16.13 30.94
C ARG A 875 -15.25 -15.46 29.57
N ARG A 876 -16.47 -15.09 29.14
CA ARG A 876 -16.76 -14.42 27.86
C ARG A 876 -16.25 -15.17 26.63
N ILE A 877 -16.19 -16.50 26.72
CA ILE A 877 -15.85 -17.37 25.58
C ILE A 877 -17.15 -17.65 24.81
N PRO A 878 -17.26 -17.31 23.51
CA PRO A 878 -18.50 -17.44 22.76
C PRO A 878 -18.88 -18.92 22.59
N ILE A 879 -20.10 -19.28 23.00
CA ILE A 879 -20.67 -20.63 22.87
C ILE A 879 -21.88 -20.54 21.94
N ASP A 880 -21.96 -21.40 20.93
CA ASP A 880 -23.03 -21.43 19.92
C ASP A 880 -24.41 -21.71 20.56
N PRO A 881 -25.40 -20.81 20.43
CA PRO A 881 -26.73 -21.01 21.03
C PRO A 881 -27.60 -22.05 20.29
N ARG A 882 -27.23 -22.50 19.09
CA ARG A 882 -28.12 -23.31 18.22
C ARG A 882 -28.01 -24.83 18.40
N LYS A 883 -27.05 -25.34 19.18
CA LYS A 883 -26.99 -26.77 19.56
C LYS A 883 -27.83 -27.04 20.81
N ASN A 884 -29.15 -26.86 20.70
CA ASN A 884 -30.14 -27.07 21.77
C ASN A 884 -30.68 -28.52 21.86
N GLY A 885 -29.97 -29.52 21.32
CA GLY A 885 -30.44 -30.92 21.28
C GLY A 885 -30.18 -31.75 22.54
N PHE A 886 -29.32 -31.30 23.47
CA PHE A 886 -29.13 -32.00 24.74
C PHE A 886 -29.70 -31.13 25.86
N ARG A 887 -30.84 -31.54 26.42
CA ARG A 887 -31.27 -31.09 27.75
C ARG A 887 -30.13 -31.43 28.73
N GLU A 888 -29.28 -30.45 29.04
CA GLU A 888 -28.24 -30.55 30.08
C GLU A 888 -28.84 -30.68 31.50
N PHE A 889 -30.16 -30.89 31.63
CA PHE A 889 -30.83 -31.08 32.91
C PHE A 889 -30.43 -32.39 33.62
N GLY A 890 -30.12 -33.47 32.91
CA GLY A 890 -29.67 -34.73 33.54
C GLY A 890 -28.23 -34.71 34.07
N LEU A 891 -27.37 -33.85 33.54
CA LEU A 891 -25.98 -33.69 34.00
C LEU A 891 -25.79 -32.45 34.88
N HIS A 892 -26.76 -31.53 34.96
CA HIS A 892 -26.73 -30.49 35.99
C HIS A 892 -26.86 -31.09 37.41
N GLN A 893 -27.51 -32.26 37.54
CA GLN A 893 -27.44 -33.08 38.76
C GLN A 893 -26.04 -33.56 39.11
N SER A 894 -25.16 -33.79 38.12
CA SER A 894 -23.74 -34.09 38.40
C SER A 894 -22.98 -32.86 38.92
N TRP A 895 -23.45 -31.64 38.63
CA TRP A 895 -22.99 -30.42 39.29
C TRP A 895 -23.50 -30.33 40.73
N ILE A 896 -24.74 -30.75 41.01
CA ILE A 896 -25.31 -30.82 42.38
C ILE A 896 -24.60 -31.88 43.23
N LEU A 897 -24.29 -33.05 42.67
CA LEU A 897 -23.49 -34.10 43.33
C LEU A 897 -22.03 -33.66 43.58
N LEU A 898 -21.48 -32.77 42.75
CA LEU A 898 -20.14 -32.21 42.94
C LEU A 898 -20.12 -31.01 43.90
N THR A 899 -21.19 -30.20 44.00
CA THR A 899 -21.32 -29.22 45.09
C THR A 899 -21.49 -29.89 46.45
N CYS A 900 -21.98 -31.14 46.50
CA CYS A 900 -21.94 -31.96 47.71
C CYS A 900 -20.52 -32.42 48.09
N SER A 901 -19.48 -32.24 47.26
CA SER A 901 -18.12 -32.76 47.56
C SER A 901 -17.47 -32.16 48.80
N SER A 902 -17.77 -30.90 49.17
CA SER A 902 -17.24 -30.31 50.40
C SER A 902 -17.85 -30.95 51.66
N LYS A 903 -19.11 -31.39 51.60
CA LYS A 903 -19.80 -32.08 52.69
C LYS A 903 -19.57 -33.60 52.68
N VAL A 904 -19.47 -34.23 51.51
CA VAL A 904 -19.28 -35.68 51.34
C VAL A 904 -17.84 -36.10 51.60
N LEU A 905 -16.83 -35.30 51.22
CA LEU A 905 -15.42 -35.56 51.61
C LEU A 905 -15.17 -35.34 53.10
N ALA A 906 -16.05 -34.60 53.78
CA ALA A 906 -15.96 -34.37 55.21
C ALA A 906 -16.62 -35.48 56.06
N THR A 907 -17.52 -36.30 55.49
CA THR A 907 -18.30 -37.31 56.24
C THR A 907 -18.18 -38.75 55.73
N ALA A 908 -17.56 -39.01 54.57
CA ALA A 908 -17.40 -40.37 54.01
C ALA A 908 -16.04 -41.01 54.37
N SER A 909 -16.00 -42.35 54.48
CA SER A 909 -14.74 -43.10 54.64
C SER A 909 -13.82 -42.94 53.41
N GLN A 910 -12.50 -42.95 53.64
CA GLN A 910 -11.48 -42.66 52.61
C GLN A 910 -11.66 -43.52 51.34
N GLN A 911 -11.96 -44.81 51.49
CA GLN A 911 -12.16 -45.73 50.36
C GLN A 911 -13.40 -45.39 49.51
N ASN A 912 -14.46 -44.85 50.12
CA ASN A 912 -15.65 -44.39 49.40
C ASN A 912 -15.40 -43.08 48.65
N SER A 913 -14.58 -42.18 49.22
CA SER A 913 -14.16 -40.92 48.58
C SER A 913 -13.31 -41.16 47.33
N GLU A 914 -12.40 -42.14 47.36
CA GLU A 914 -11.54 -42.50 46.23
C GLU A 914 -12.34 -43.05 45.04
N VAL A 915 -13.23 -44.01 45.30
CA VAL A 915 -14.12 -44.58 44.27
C VAL A 915 -15.04 -43.50 43.69
N PHE A 916 -15.59 -42.63 44.54
CA PHE A 916 -16.48 -41.55 44.12
C PHE A 916 -15.79 -40.54 43.17
N ILE A 917 -14.56 -40.13 43.47
CA ILE A 917 -13.81 -39.19 42.61
C ILE A 917 -13.46 -39.84 41.27
N VAL A 918 -13.09 -41.12 41.27
CA VAL A 918 -12.80 -41.85 40.02
C VAL A 918 -14.05 -42.04 39.17
N ILE A 919 -15.21 -42.36 39.77
CA ILE A 919 -16.50 -42.41 39.07
C ILE A 919 -16.84 -41.05 38.46
N SER A 920 -16.71 -39.97 39.25
CA SER A 920 -16.98 -38.60 38.81
C SER A 920 -16.10 -38.18 37.64
N TRP A 921 -14.82 -38.54 37.68
CA TRP A 921 -13.88 -38.30 36.58
C TRP A 921 -14.25 -39.08 35.32
N LEU A 922 -14.63 -40.37 35.43
CA LEU A 922 -15.06 -41.18 34.30
C LEU A 922 -16.36 -40.67 33.68
N LEU A 923 -17.32 -40.20 34.49
CA LEU A 923 -18.54 -39.55 34.00
C LEU A 923 -18.22 -38.26 33.23
N TRP A 924 -17.30 -37.44 33.74
CA TRP A 924 -16.83 -36.23 33.05
C TRP A 924 -16.14 -36.55 31.72
N GLN A 925 -15.28 -37.57 31.70
CA GLN A 925 -14.60 -38.02 30.48
C GLN A 925 -15.60 -38.57 29.46
N ARG A 926 -16.57 -39.38 29.91
CA ARG A 926 -17.65 -39.92 29.08
C ARG A 926 -18.47 -38.79 28.44
N ARG A 927 -18.83 -37.76 29.20
CA ARG A 927 -19.52 -36.56 28.68
C ARG A 927 -18.71 -35.87 27.58
N ASN A 928 -17.39 -35.73 27.75
CA ASN A 928 -16.54 -35.10 26.74
C ASN A 928 -16.40 -35.97 25.48
N LYS A 929 -16.25 -37.29 25.61
CA LYS A 929 -16.23 -38.22 24.47
C LYS A 929 -17.52 -38.18 23.66
N LYS A 930 -18.69 -38.19 24.34
CA LYS A 930 -19.99 -38.06 23.67
C LYS A 930 -20.12 -36.75 22.89
N ARG A 931 -19.58 -35.64 23.41
CA ARG A 931 -19.55 -34.33 22.73
C ARG A 931 -18.64 -34.29 21.50
N LEU A 932 -17.61 -35.13 21.48
CA LEU A 932 -16.67 -35.26 20.38
C LEU A 932 -17.09 -36.35 19.37
N GLY A 933 -18.28 -36.93 19.53
CA GLY A 933 -18.79 -38.00 18.65
C GLY A 933 -18.05 -39.33 18.81
N GLN A 934 -17.37 -39.55 19.93
CA GLN A 934 -16.59 -40.76 20.20
C GLN A 934 -17.41 -41.78 21.00
N ASP A 935 -17.11 -43.07 20.79
CA ASP A 935 -17.74 -44.17 21.52
C ASP A 935 -17.56 -44.04 23.04
N VAL A 936 -18.64 -44.34 23.74
CA VAL A 936 -18.78 -44.10 25.17
C VAL A 936 -19.33 -45.33 25.88
N LEU A 937 -18.69 -45.65 27.00
CA LEU A 937 -19.09 -46.72 27.91
C LEU A 937 -20.55 -46.61 28.36
N ASP A 938 -21.24 -47.74 28.47
CA ASP A 938 -22.59 -47.76 29.03
C ASP A 938 -22.56 -47.27 30.49
N ILE A 939 -23.58 -46.50 30.88
CA ILE A 939 -23.63 -45.80 32.16
C ILE A 939 -23.68 -46.78 33.34
N ASN A 940 -24.36 -47.91 33.17
CA ASN A 940 -24.46 -48.98 34.16
C ASN A 940 -23.11 -49.67 34.42
N GLN A 941 -22.16 -49.58 33.49
CA GLN A 941 -20.83 -50.17 33.63
C GLN A 941 -19.79 -49.20 34.23
N VAL A 942 -20.09 -47.91 34.36
CA VAL A 942 -19.12 -46.88 34.80
C VAL A 942 -18.63 -47.15 36.23
N ALA A 943 -19.52 -47.51 37.15
CA ALA A 943 -19.16 -47.76 38.54
C ALA A 943 -18.24 -48.99 38.69
N ASN A 944 -18.57 -50.09 38.00
CA ASN A 944 -17.75 -51.31 38.00
C ASN A 944 -16.38 -51.07 37.38
N LYS A 945 -16.32 -50.29 36.29
CA LYS A 945 -15.06 -49.94 35.63
C LYS A 945 -14.21 -48.98 36.46
N ALA A 946 -14.83 -48.07 37.21
CA ALA A 946 -14.14 -47.20 38.16
C ALA A 946 -13.48 -47.99 39.30
N ARG A 947 -14.20 -48.95 39.89
CA ARG A 947 -13.66 -49.84 40.94
C ARG A 947 -12.52 -50.71 40.41
N ALA A 948 -12.69 -51.32 39.23
CA ALA A 948 -11.63 -52.09 38.59
C ALA A 948 -10.38 -51.23 38.26
N TYR A 949 -10.60 -49.99 37.82
CA TYR A 949 -9.53 -49.04 37.52
C TYR A 949 -8.76 -48.61 38.77
N LEU A 950 -9.46 -48.34 39.87
CA LEU A 950 -8.83 -48.02 41.16
C LEU A 950 -8.05 -49.22 41.72
N ASN A 951 -8.65 -50.41 41.71
CA ASN A 951 -7.98 -51.63 42.18
C ASN A 951 -6.72 -51.96 41.38
N ARG A 952 -6.74 -51.75 40.05
CA ARG A 952 -5.55 -51.93 39.20
C ARG A 952 -4.45 -50.92 39.53
N PHE A 953 -4.83 -49.67 39.83
CA PHE A 953 -3.88 -48.63 40.23
C PHE A 953 -3.21 -48.95 41.57
N LEU A 954 -4.00 -49.35 42.58
CA LEU A 954 -3.50 -49.74 43.89
C LEU A 954 -2.58 -50.97 43.84
N ARG A 955 -2.89 -51.97 42.98
CA ARG A 955 -2.02 -53.14 42.74
C ARG A 955 -0.67 -52.79 42.08
N LYS A 956 -0.61 -51.73 41.27
CA LYS A 956 0.64 -51.26 40.65
C LYS A 956 1.55 -50.56 41.67
N LEU A 957 0.97 -49.83 42.62
CA LEU A 957 1.72 -49.17 43.71
C LEU A 957 2.40 -50.18 44.64
N THR A 958 1.78 -51.36 44.84
CA THR A 958 2.34 -52.43 45.70
C THR A 958 3.43 -53.27 45.01
N LYS A 959 3.39 -53.44 43.68
CA LYS A 959 4.41 -54.20 42.92
C LYS A 959 5.75 -53.47 42.71
N GLN A 960 5.88 -52.20 43.11
CA GLN A 960 7.12 -51.42 42.95
C GLN A 960 8.10 -51.54 44.13
N GLY A 961 7.79 -52.32 45.16
CA GLY A 961 8.73 -52.65 46.24
C GLY A 961 9.00 -54.15 46.28
N ILE A 962 10.10 -54.62 45.67
CA ILE A 962 11.00 -55.74 46.07
C ILE A 962 12.06 -55.95 44.94
N GLY A 963 13.32 -55.66 45.29
CA GLY A 963 14.57 -56.36 44.89
C GLY A 963 15.06 -56.45 43.42
N GLY A 964 16.17 -55.79 43.10
CA GLY A 964 17.06 -56.16 41.98
C GLY A 964 17.82 -54.98 41.34
N HIS A 965 19.15 -54.93 41.50
CA HIS A 965 20.03 -53.86 41.04
C HIS A 965 19.93 -53.54 39.53
N SER A 966 19.59 -52.29 39.18
CA SER A 966 20.07 -51.66 37.95
C SER A 966 20.29 -50.17 38.15
N LYS A 967 21.44 -49.70 37.68
CA LYS A 967 21.97 -48.34 37.85
C LYS A 967 20.99 -47.30 37.29
N LYS A 968 20.75 -46.22 38.04
CA LYS A 968 19.94 -45.06 37.62
C LYS A 968 20.47 -44.49 36.28
N PRO A 969 19.59 -44.10 35.33
CA PRO A 969 19.99 -43.52 34.05
C PRO A 969 20.64 -42.13 34.26
N ARG A 970 21.74 -41.87 33.56
CA ARG A 970 22.48 -40.58 33.55
C ARG A 970 21.53 -39.42 33.22
N GLN A 971 21.49 -38.41 34.09
CA GLN A 971 20.82 -37.13 33.82
C GLN A 971 21.53 -36.39 32.69
N VAL A 972 20.88 -36.24 31.54
CA VAL A 972 21.31 -35.33 30.48
C VAL A 972 20.91 -33.90 30.88
N LYS A 973 21.88 -33.04 31.16
CA LYS A 973 21.68 -31.60 31.35
C LYS A 973 21.91 -30.88 30.03
N VAL A 974 20.93 -30.11 29.56
CA VAL A 974 21.11 -29.18 28.44
C VAL A 974 22.03 -28.06 28.89
N MET A 975 23.23 -28.01 28.32
CA MET A 975 24.30 -27.09 28.75
C MET A 975 24.25 -25.72 28.06
N ALA A 976 23.75 -25.65 26.82
CA ALA A 976 23.62 -24.40 26.06
C ALA A 976 22.63 -24.53 24.89
N THR A 977 22.13 -23.40 24.38
CA THR A 977 21.32 -23.32 23.15
C THR A 977 21.88 -22.23 22.24
N LEU A 978 22.13 -22.57 20.97
CA LEU A 978 22.63 -21.64 19.95
C LEU A 978 21.47 -21.23 19.02
N VAL A 979 21.33 -19.93 18.78
CA VAL A 979 20.35 -19.39 17.81
C VAL A 979 21.03 -18.34 16.94
N GLN A 980 21.11 -18.59 15.64
CA GLN A 980 21.75 -17.70 14.67
C GLN A 980 20.77 -17.29 13.57
N LYS A 981 20.83 -16.01 13.16
CA LYS A 981 20.08 -15.52 11.99
C LYS A 981 20.90 -15.76 10.72
N VAL A 982 20.38 -16.60 9.83
CA VAL A 982 20.94 -16.79 8.48
C VAL A 982 20.20 -15.88 7.50
N ARG A 983 20.93 -15.01 6.77
CA ARG A 983 20.36 -14.16 5.72
C ARG A 983 20.41 -14.91 4.38
N TYR A 984 19.27 -15.00 3.69
CA TYR A 984 19.13 -15.58 2.34
C TYR A 984 19.52 -17.07 2.19
N PRO A 985 18.89 -18.01 2.91
CA PRO A 985 19.10 -19.43 2.65
C PRO A 985 18.50 -19.82 1.29
N GLN A 986 19.25 -20.57 0.47
CA GLN A 986 18.78 -21.03 -0.83
C GLN A 986 17.83 -22.25 -0.74
N SER A 987 17.90 -23.03 0.35
CA SER A 987 16.98 -24.14 0.64
C SER A 987 16.89 -24.44 2.15
N VAL A 988 15.91 -25.28 2.55
CA VAL A 988 15.75 -25.72 3.96
C VAL A 988 16.93 -26.60 4.39
N GLU A 989 17.39 -27.47 3.50
CA GLU A 989 18.57 -28.32 3.70
C GLU A 989 19.84 -27.49 3.90
N SER A 990 19.92 -26.31 3.27
CA SER A 990 21.03 -25.37 3.47
C SER A 990 21.03 -24.75 4.88
N ILE A 991 19.86 -24.57 5.48
CA ILE A 991 19.71 -24.08 6.87
C ILE A 991 20.12 -25.19 7.84
N GLU A 992 19.66 -26.42 7.61
CA GLU A 992 20.00 -27.58 8.44
C GLU A 992 21.50 -27.90 8.35
N ALA A 993 22.12 -27.79 7.17
CA ALA A 993 23.57 -27.92 7.00
C ALA A 993 24.34 -26.80 7.73
N TRP A 994 23.83 -25.56 7.71
CA TRP A 994 24.37 -24.45 8.49
C TRP A 994 24.26 -24.70 10.01
N ALA A 995 23.13 -25.25 10.45
CA ALA A 995 22.91 -25.60 11.85
C ALA A 995 23.86 -26.72 12.30
N ALA A 996 24.07 -27.74 11.46
CA ALA A 996 25.02 -28.81 11.72
C ALA A 996 26.46 -28.29 11.81
N LYS A 997 26.90 -27.46 10.85
CA LYS A 997 28.21 -26.78 10.92
C LYS A 997 28.34 -25.96 12.20
N GLY A 998 27.34 -25.16 12.52
CA GLY A 998 27.31 -24.33 13.73
C GLY A 998 27.35 -25.15 15.01
N ALA A 999 26.70 -26.31 15.06
CA ALA A 999 26.74 -27.22 16.20
C ALA A 999 28.15 -27.81 16.39
N VAL A 1000 28.80 -28.29 15.32
CA VAL A 1000 30.17 -28.83 15.38
C VAL A 1000 31.17 -27.75 15.80
N GLN A 1001 31.05 -26.57 15.21
CA GLN A 1001 31.89 -25.44 15.56
C GLN A 1001 31.69 -25.04 17.02
N PHE A 1002 30.45 -25.02 17.50
CA PHE A 1002 30.13 -24.71 18.88
C PHE A 1002 30.75 -25.70 19.87
N ILE A 1003 30.74 -27.00 19.58
CA ILE A 1003 31.40 -28.03 20.40
C ILE A 1003 32.91 -27.77 20.50
N SER A 1004 33.54 -27.40 19.38
CA SER A 1004 34.96 -27.03 19.36
C SER A 1004 35.23 -25.75 20.17
N GLU A 1005 34.37 -24.73 20.05
CA GLU A 1005 34.50 -23.46 20.78
C GLU A 1005 34.32 -23.62 22.30
N ILE A 1006 33.51 -24.57 22.75
CA ILE A 1006 33.34 -24.87 24.18
C ILE A 1006 34.38 -25.86 24.73
N GLY A 1007 35.34 -26.30 23.89
CA GLY A 1007 36.47 -27.14 24.30
C GLY A 1007 36.13 -28.59 24.60
N LEU A 1008 35.03 -29.12 24.06
CA LEU A 1008 34.71 -30.55 24.18
C LEU A 1008 35.40 -31.33 23.06
N SER A 1009 36.09 -32.41 23.43
CA SER A 1009 36.81 -33.27 22.48
C SER A 1009 35.96 -34.42 21.93
N GLU A 1010 34.84 -34.75 22.59
CA GLU A 1010 33.93 -35.82 22.18
C GLU A 1010 32.47 -35.33 22.12
N ALA A 1011 31.76 -35.63 21.03
CA ALA A 1011 30.36 -35.24 20.87
C ALA A 1011 29.56 -36.13 19.91
N GLU A 1012 28.33 -36.49 20.33
CA GLU A 1012 27.31 -37.08 19.46
C GLU A 1012 26.35 -35.98 18.98
N PHE A 1013 26.17 -35.89 17.66
CA PHE A 1013 25.34 -34.88 17.01
C PHE A 1013 24.07 -35.52 16.45
N GLU A 1014 22.92 -35.21 17.07
CA GLU A 1014 21.62 -35.67 16.60
C GLU A 1014 20.93 -34.66 15.69
N GLY A 1015 20.47 -35.10 14.51
CA GLY A 1015 19.71 -34.29 13.55
C GLY A 1015 18.39 -34.94 13.10
N ASP A 1016 17.39 -34.13 12.75
CA ASP A 1016 16.09 -34.58 12.21
C ASP A 1016 16.04 -34.59 10.67
N SER A 1017 17.04 -34.00 10.00
CA SER A 1017 17.20 -34.03 8.55
C SER A 1017 17.99 -35.27 8.10
N LYS A 1018 17.28 -36.29 7.61
CA LYS A 1018 17.90 -37.53 7.11
C LYS A 1018 18.90 -37.26 5.98
N THR A 1019 18.64 -36.30 5.10
CA THR A 1019 19.52 -35.96 3.96
C THR A 1019 20.81 -35.29 4.40
N VAL A 1020 20.76 -34.37 5.35
CA VAL A 1020 21.95 -33.68 5.88
C VAL A 1020 22.80 -34.63 6.73
N VAL A 1021 22.18 -35.42 7.60
CA VAL A 1021 22.90 -36.42 8.42
C VAL A 1021 23.53 -37.50 7.54
N ALA A 1022 22.84 -37.95 6.49
CA ALA A 1022 23.44 -38.88 5.53
C ALA A 1022 24.64 -38.25 4.81
N ALA A 1023 24.54 -37.00 4.37
CA ALA A 1023 25.64 -36.29 3.71
C ALA A 1023 26.86 -36.07 4.64
N LEU A 1024 26.65 -35.82 5.93
CA LEU A 1024 27.72 -35.67 6.92
C LEU A 1024 28.50 -36.97 7.19
N ASN A 1025 27.88 -38.12 6.96
CA ASN A 1025 28.49 -39.43 7.17
C ASN A 1025 29.16 -40.03 5.92
N VAL A 1026 29.07 -39.37 4.75
CA VAL A 1026 29.69 -39.84 3.50
C VAL A 1026 31.06 -39.18 3.29
N SER A 1027 32.06 -39.96 2.87
CA SER A 1027 33.46 -39.53 2.72
C SER A 1027 33.78 -38.76 1.42
N HIS A 1028 32.83 -38.69 0.47
CA HIS A 1028 32.99 -37.96 -0.79
C HIS A 1028 32.30 -36.59 -0.77
N PRO A 1029 32.88 -35.56 -1.42
CA PRO A 1029 32.31 -34.22 -1.47
C PRO A 1029 30.93 -34.22 -2.16
N SER A 1030 29.93 -33.64 -1.48
CA SER A 1030 28.58 -33.53 -2.02
C SER A 1030 28.51 -32.46 -3.12
N SER A 1031 28.02 -32.82 -4.31
CA SER A 1031 27.77 -31.88 -5.42
C SER A 1031 26.52 -31.02 -5.23
N ALA A 1032 25.83 -31.14 -4.08
CA ALA A 1032 24.65 -30.34 -3.78
C ALA A 1032 25.03 -28.88 -3.47
N PRO A 1033 24.10 -27.91 -3.64
CA PRO A 1033 24.36 -26.49 -3.36
C PRO A 1033 24.86 -26.21 -1.93
N TYR A 1034 24.48 -27.03 -0.95
CA TYR A 1034 24.92 -26.96 0.45
C TYR A 1034 26.16 -27.83 0.76
N GLY A 1035 26.73 -28.50 -0.25
CA GLY A 1035 27.82 -29.47 -0.07
C GLY A 1035 29.10 -28.86 0.49
N HIS A 1036 29.38 -27.58 0.20
CA HIS A 1036 30.49 -26.84 0.81
C HIS A 1036 30.33 -26.68 2.33
N LEU A 1037 29.09 -26.54 2.83
CA LEU A 1037 28.81 -26.45 4.28
C LEU A 1037 28.98 -27.80 4.98
N ILE A 1038 28.62 -28.88 4.29
CA ILE A 1038 28.84 -30.25 4.77
C ILE A 1038 30.34 -30.55 4.86
N ALA A 1039 31.09 -30.20 3.82
CA ALA A 1039 32.54 -30.36 3.80
C ALA A 1039 33.22 -29.57 4.93
N ASP A 1040 32.78 -28.34 5.17
CA ASP A 1040 33.26 -27.53 6.31
C ASP A 1040 32.90 -28.18 7.65
N ALA A 1041 31.66 -28.64 7.84
CA ALA A 1041 31.24 -29.29 9.08
C ALA A 1041 32.03 -30.59 9.34
N GLN A 1042 32.28 -31.39 8.30
CA GLN A 1042 33.12 -32.59 8.38
C GLN A 1042 34.57 -32.24 8.70
N SER A 1043 35.12 -31.19 8.08
CA SER A 1043 36.48 -30.73 8.38
C SER A 1043 36.63 -30.26 9.82
N LEU A 1044 35.63 -29.55 10.34
CA LEU A 1044 35.61 -29.10 11.75
C LEU A 1044 35.43 -30.29 12.70
N ALA A 1045 34.60 -31.27 12.34
CA ALA A 1045 34.38 -32.45 13.18
C ALA A 1045 35.62 -33.33 13.29
N ARG A 1046 36.47 -33.39 12.26
CA ARG A 1046 37.76 -34.12 12.30
C ARG A 1046 38.75 -33.60 13.34
N ALA A 1047 38.54 -32.39 13.88
CA ALA A 1047 39.34 -31.87 14.99
C ALA A 1047 38.90 -32.43 16.37
N LEU A 1048 37.79 -33.18 16.44
CA LEU A 1048 37.31 -33.85 17.64
C LEU A 1048 37.94 -35.24 17.76
N THR A 1049 38.23 -35.68 18.98
CA THR A 1049 38.82 -37.01 19.25
C THR A 1049 37.82 -38.15 19.02
N SER A 1050 36.52 -37.91 19.21
CA SER A 1050 35.45 -38.86 18.92
C SER A 1050 34.16 -38.14 18.55
N PHE A 1051 33.54 -38.47 17.41
CA PHE A 1051 32.25 -37.89 17.02
C PHE A 1051 31.41 -38.86 16.18
N CYS A 1052 30.09 -38.71 16.26
CA CYS A 1052 29.16 -39.38 15.36
C CYS A 1052 27.96 -38.48 15.02
N PHE A 1053 27.43 -38.62 13.81
CA PHE A 1053 26.20 -37.96 13.39
C PHE A 1053 25.06 -38.98 13.29
N SER A 1054 24.03 -38.84 14.11
CA SER A 1054 22.91 -39.78 14.18
C SER A 1054 21.58 -39.10 13.80
N HIS A 1055 20.73 -39.84 13.08
CA HIS A 1055 19.42 -39.34 12.67
C HIS A 1055 18.33 -39.87 13.60
N VAL A 1056 17.54 -38.97 14.19
CA VAL A 1056 16.45 -39.34 15.11
C VAL A 1056 15.08 -39.03 14.48
N LYS A 1057 14.31 -40.08 14.20
CA LYS A 1057 12.96 -39.97 13.61
C LYS A 1057 11.93 -39.68 14.71
N ARG A 1058 11.41 -38.46 14.78
CA ARG A 1058 10.32 -38.09 15.72
C ARG A 1058 8.94 -38.47 15.10
N PRO A 1059 8.18 -39.44 15.63
CA PRO A 1059 6.87 -39.78 15.08
C PRO A 1059 5.85 -38.74 15.53
N GLY A 1060 5.42 -37.91 14.58
CA GLY A 1060 4.39 -36.88 14.78
C GLY A 1060 4.95 -35.47 14.69
N GLN A 1061 5.37 -35.03 13.50
CA GLN A 1061 5.58 -33.62 13.19
C GLN A 1061 5.53 -33.34 11.68
N CYS A 1062 4.38 -32.86 11.20
CA CYS A 1062 4.38 -31.78 10.22
C CYS A 1062 4.90 -30.53 10.94
N SER A 1063 6.17 -30.20 10.73
CA SER A 1063 6.84 -28.93 11.03
C SER A 1063 6.43 -28.20 12.33
N ARG A 1064 7.01 -28.62 13.46
CA ARG A 1064 7.21 -27.85 14.70
C ARG A 1064 8.42 -28.42 15.46
N PRO A 1065 9.62 -27.81 15.50
CA PRO A 1065 10.67 -28.34 16.37
C PRO A 1065 10.47 -27.88 17.84
N CYS A 1066 10.62 -28.84 18.74
CA CYS A 1066 10.18 -28.87 20.14
C CYS A 1066 11.10 -28.19 21.17
N PHE A 1067 10.48 -27.64 22.21
CA PHE A 1067 10.92 -27.84 23.60
C PHE A 1067 10.44 -29.23 24.06
N SER A 1068 11.30 -30.05 24.67
CA SER A 1068 10.87 -31.27 25.37
C SER A 1068 10.80 -31.04 26.89
N SER A 1069 9.68 -31.43 27.47
CA SER A 1069 9.42 -31.67 28.88
C SER A 1069 9.84 -33.09 29.30
N TYR A 1070 10.35 -33.28 30.52
CA TYR A 1070 10.19 -34.54 31.27
C TYR A 1070 8.74 -34.62 31.81
N GLY A 1071 8.02 -35.73 31.93
CA GLY A 1071 8.21 -37.16 31.65
C GLY A 1071 7.05 -37.92 32.35
N GLU A 1072 6.48 -38.96 31.72
CA GLU A 1072 5.66 -39.99 32.37
C GLU A 1072 6.06 -41.35 31.76
N ASP A 1073 6.36 -42.35 32.59
CA ASP A 1073 6.57 -43.73 32.16
C ASP A 1073 5.34 -44.61 32.51
N TYR A 1074 4.87 -45.34 31.48
CA TYR A 1074 3.85 -46.41 31.38
C TYR A 1074 2.34 -46.11 31.44
#